data_AF-A0A7Y5CD81-F1
#
_entry.id   AF-A0A7Y5CD81-F1
#
_cell.length_a   1.000
_cell.length_b   1.000
_cell.length_c   1.000
_cell.angle_alpha   90.00
_cell.angle_beta   90.00
_cell.angle_gamma   90.00
#
_symmetry.space_group_name_H-M   'P 1'
#
loop_
_entity.id
_entity.type
_entity.pdbx_description
1 polymer ?
#
loop_
_entity_poly.entity_id
_entity_poly.type
_entity_poly.pdbx_seq_one_letter_code
_entity_poly.pdbx_strand_id
1 'polypeptide(L)'
;MVNLALLLLPVAAFPQWEFDSPGALQTWVPNAHLANVAVRDGVVCADTTDWDPFFTCRSVEFAATPWEYVHIRMKASRAGVCDLFWSGTLEGQYGGLTEQKKLRFAVAGTGDWEDVVLFPFWQREGTIRQFRLDVFANAHFEIDFVRILEWGNAANLQQTTFESGELLQNRIERSPVLWTNRLDLPASSAKFATLVVNTERSGDAANVCWGTSERVGMQRAAVPLRQGEHIYNIPISENDGWCGTIAALGLELPAGARVLNVALGNEPGGEADVAITYLGFENGVNRAERPCRVLARFKNFGGAAARGFTAELSLPEGLTLSTGETTQAVGDLPYNETADVVWTVVTAEAVTRAISVNGERTELKFEPARAIQSADYVPEPRPITTSIDVAAYYFPGWEAPKKWEPVRNTAPNRKPLLGYYDEGNPECVDWQVKWAVENGIGVFLVDWYWVAGKRSLEHWFEAYRKARYRDQLKVAIMWANHNPPKTHSREDWRAVTQHWIDHYFNLPAYYRIDEKPAVFLWSPDNLRNDLGGVDAVKEAIAESQQMAKDAGYEGITFVAMGYSFAKSHIENLVVEGFSGITTYHEWGAIAPDTNVSKHALFDDVVRTVTTSWRQKNTDAGALMYYPVVDTGWDSRPWHGDKAFVIDGRTPAHFRSLLEQAKAFCGETNKPLVILGPVNEWGEGSYIEPCTEFGFEMTECVREVFGVKPETGWPENIGPADVNRGPYDFRN
;
A
#
# COMPACT_ATOMS: atom_id res chain seq x y z
N MET A 1 46.19 -18.41 -57.04
CA MET A 1 45.09 -17.43 -57.17
C MET A 1 44.07 -17.64 -56.06
N VAL A 2 44.22 -16.81 -55.02
CA VAL A 2 43.18 -16.25 -54.12
C VAL A 2 42.55 -17.17 -53.07
N ASN A 3 43.22 -17.21 -51.91
CA ASN A 3 42.63 -17.44 -50.59
C ASN A 3 41.54 -16.39 -50.32
N LEU A 4 40.30 -16.81 -50.10
CA LEU A 4 39.31 -15.99 -49.39
C LEU A 4 39.57 -16.16 -47.89
N ALA A 5 40.36 -15.25 -47.33
CA ALA A 5 40.40 -15.04 -45.89
C ALA A 5 39.03 -14.51 -45.46
N LEU A 6 38.32 -15.26 -44.62
CA LEU A 6 37.20 -14.73 -43.86
C LEU A 6 37.77 -13.67 -42.92
N LEU A 7 37.58 -12.39 -43.28
CA LEU A 7 37.82 -11.28 -42.35
C LEU A 7 36.78 -11.39 -41.24
N LEU A 8 37.18 -12.00 -40.11
CA LEU A 8 36.56 -11.72 -38.82
C LEU A 8 36.83 -10.23 -38.53
N LEU A 9 35.84 -9.39 -38.82
CA LEU A 9 35.83 -8.03 -38.30
C LEU A 9 35.85 -8.13 -36.76
N PRO A 10 36.73 -7.40 -36.06
CA PRO A 10 36.68 -7.37 -34.61
C PRO A 10 35.31 -6.81 -34.20
N VAL A 11 34.58 -7.55 -33.36
CA VAL A 11 33.44 -6.99 -32.62
C VAL A 11 34.01 -5.77 -31.88
N ALA A 12 33.51 -4.58 -32.18
CA ALA A 12 33.95 -3.38 -31.48
C ALA A 12 33.67 -3.59 -29.99
N ALA A 13 34.71 -3.48 -29.14
CA ALA A 13 34.53 -3.56 -27.71
C ALA A 13 33.59 -2.44 -27.25
N PHE A 14 32.64 -2.76 -26.37
CA PHE A 14 31.72 -1.78 -25.82
C PHE A 14 32.47 -0.67 -25.05
N PRO A 15 31.91 0.55 -24.97
CA PRO A 15 32.56 1.66 -24.27
C PRO A 15 32.85 1.35 -22.80
N GLN A 16 34.08 1.64 -22.37
CA GLN A 16 34.52 1.52 -20.98
C GLN A 16 35.28 2.79 -20.58
N TRP A 17 34.92 3.36 -19.45
CA TRP A 17 35.52 4.57 -18.90
C TRP A 17 36.16 4.23 -17.55
N GLU A 18 37.48 4.06 -17.54
CA GLU A 18 38.31 3.75 -16.36
C GLU A 18 38.79 5.00 -15.62
N PHE A 19 38.46 6.20 -16.11
CA PHE A 19 38.85 7.49 -15.54
C PHE A 19 40.36 7.69 -15.25
N ASP A 20 41.25 6.92 -15.89
CA ASP A 20 42.71 6.98 -15.73
C ASP A 20 43.38 8.32 -16.12
N SER A 21 42.66 9.25 -16.76
CA SER A 21 43.20 10.53 -17.18
C SER A 21 42.22 11.70 -17.00
N PRO A 22 42.72 12.93 -16.75
CA PRO A 22 41.86 14.13 -16.66
C PRO A 22 41.01 14.40 -17.90
N GLY A 23 41.42 13.88 -19.07
CA GLY A 23 40.64 13.97 -20.32
C GLY A 23 39.27 13.30 -20.22
N ALA A 24 39.06 12.39 -19.27
CA ALA A 24 37.78 11.73 -19.07
C ALA A 24 36.65 12.71 -18.68
N LEU A 25 36.96 13.86 -18.08
CA LEU A 25 35.98 14.91 -17.77
C LEU A 25 35.55 15.75 -18.99
N GLN A 26 36.21 15.56 -20.14
CA GLN A 26 35.73 16.09 -21.42
C GLN A 26 34.65 15.17 -22.03
N THR A 27 34.66 13.89 -21.64
CA THR A 27 33.68 12.88 -22.04
C THR A 27 32.50 12.87 -21.07
N TRP A 28 32.77 12.77 -19.77
CA TRP A 28 31.79 12.86 -18.69
C TRP A 28 31.81 14.26 -18.11
N VAL A 29 31.01 15.14 -18.69
CA VAL A 29 31.00 16.57 -18.37
C VAL A 29 30.10 16.81 -17.15
N PRO A 30 30.64 17.37 -16.05
CA PRO A 30 29.83 17.73 -14.88
C PRO A 30 28.96 18.96 -15.17
N ASN A 31 27.79 19.03 -14.54
CA ASN A 31 26.96 20.23 -14.56
C ASN A 31 27.40 21.26 -13.50
N ALA A 32 26.66 22.37 -13.40
CA ALA A 32 26.97 23.46 -12.47
C ALA A 32 26.71 23.13 -10.98
N HIS A 33 26.03 22.02 -10.69
CA HIS A 33 25.70 21.58 -9.33
C HIS A 33 26.73 20.59 -8.75
N LEU A 34 27.86 20.42 -9.45
CA LEU A 34 29.03 19.69 -9.01
C LEU A 34 30.22 20.64 -8.84
N ALA A 35 30.89 20.57 -7.70
CA ALA A 35 32.11 21.32 -7.39
C ALA A 35 33.29 20.37 -7.14
N ASN A 36 34.50 20.95 -7.16
CA ASN A 36 35.76 20.24 -6.94
C ASN A 36 35.96 18.99 -7.83
N VAL A 37 35.34 19.00 -9.02
CA VAL A 37 35.37 17.88 -9.94
C VAL A 37 36.79 17.70 -10.49
N ALA A 38 37.41 16.56 -10.19
CA ALA A 38 38.76 16.25 -10.64
C ALA A 38 38.94 14.75 -10.79
N VAL A 39 39.82 14.34 -11.70
CA VAL A 39 40.35 12.98 -11.72
C VAL A 39 41.59 12.93 -10.83
N ARG A 40 41.58 12.07 -9.81
CA ARG A 40 42.70 11.85 -8.88
C ARG A 40 42.95 10.36 -8.76
N ASP A 41 44.18 9.91 -8.96
CA ASP A 41 44.58 8.50 -8.82
C ASP A 41 43.66 7.51 -9.59
N GLY A 42 43.21 7.92 -10.79
CA GLY A 42 42.35 7.10 -11.66
C GLY A 42 40.86 7.18 -11.35
N VAL A 43 40.42 7.98 -10.37
CA VAL A 43 39.00 8.09 -10.01
C VAL A 43 38.47 9.50 -10.21
N VAL A 44 37.20 9.64 -10.60
CA VAL A 44 36.50 10.94 -10.62
C VAL A 44 36.04 11.26 -9.21
N CYS A 45 36.54 12.35 -8.63
CA CYS A 45 36.06 12.92 -7.37
C CYS A 45 35.15 14.11 -7.64
N ALA A 46 34.02 14.24 -6.93
CA ALA A 46 33.15 15.41 -7.01
C ALA A 46 32.34 15.65 -5.73
N ASP A 47 32.10 16.92 -5.41
CA ASP A 47 31.22 17.35 -4.33
C ASP A 47 29.91 17.88 -4.92
N THR A 48 28.76 17.44 -4.39
CA THR A 48 27.45 17.96 -4.83
C THR A 48 27.08 19.22 -4.06
N THR A 49 26.70 20.27 -4.78
CA THR A 49 26.47 21.60 -4.21
C THR A 49 25.00 22.03 -4.17
N ASP A 50 24.11 21.31 -4.87
CA ASP A 50 22.69 21.68 -4.97
C ASP A 50 21.79 20.48 -5.33
N TRP A 51 20.53 20.75 -5.70
CA TRP A 51 19.43 19.78 -5.85
C TRP A 51 19.45 18.88 -7.09
N ASP A 52 20.18 19.20 -8.17
CA ASP A 52 20.25 18.39 -9.41
C ASP A 52 21.69 18.13 -9.91
N PRO A 53 22.58 17.48 -9.14
CA PRO A 53 23.96 17.23 -9.55
C PRO A 53 24.08 16.04 -10.52
N PHE A 54 24.71 16.24 -11.68
CA PHE A 54 24.85 15.17 -12.68
C PHE A 54 26.06 15.31 -13.60
N PHE A 55 26.48 14.19 -14.18
CA PHE A 55 27.44 14.10 -15.29
C PHE A 55 26.72 13.74 -16.58
N THR A 56 27.12 14.33 -17.71
CA THR A 56 26.60 13.97 -19.04
C THR A 56 27.71 13.40 -19.92
N CYS A 57 27.45 12.28 -20.59
CA CYS A 57 28.33 11.69 -21.60
C CYS A 57 27.64 11.68 -22.97
N ARG A 58 28.11 12.53 -23.91
CA ARG A 58 27.55 12.66 -25.27
C ARG A 58 28.47 12.13 -26.39
N SER A 59 29.64 11.63 -26.05
CA SER A 59 30.62 11.08 -27.00
C SER A 59 30.56 9.55 -27.07
N VAL A 60 29.37 8.98 -26.93
CA VAL A 60 29.15 7.53 -26.95
C VAL A 60 28.33 7.15 -28.18
N GLU A 61 28.74 6.09 -28.87
CA GLU A 61 27.97 5.52 -29.99
C GLU A 61 28.20 4.01 -30.07
N PHE A 62 27.17 3.23 -29.80
CA PHE A 62 27.18 1.77 -29.99
C PHE A 62 25.77 1.24 -30.26
N ALA A 63 25.68 0.09 -30.94
CA ALA A 63 24.42 -0.56 -31.23
C ALA A 63 23.77 -1.05 -29.93
N ALA A 64 22.49 -0.72 -29.72
CA ALA A 64 21.76 -1.08 -28.53
C ALA A 64 21.10 -2.46 -28.70
N THR A 65 21.43 -3.41 -27.83
CA THR A 65 20.84 -4.76 -27.77
C THR A 65 20.30 -5.05 -26.37
N PRO A 66 19.44 -6.07 -26.19
CA PRO A 66 18.89 -6.39 -24.87
C PRO A 66 19.89 -7.12 -23.94
N TRP A 67 21.11 -7.41 -24.39
CA TRP A 67 22.09 -8.21 -23.65
C TRP A 67 23.26 -7.37 -23.10
N GLU A 68 23.15 -6.05 -23.19
CA GLU A 68 24.10 -5.14 -22.56
C GLU A 68 23.66 -4.72 -21.16
N TYR A 69 24.64 -4.57 -20.27
CA TYR A 69 24.49 -4.04 -18.92
C TYR A 69 25.50 -2.94 -18.63
N VAL A 70 25.18 -2.10 -17.64
CA VAL A 70 26.08 -1.06 -17.15
C VAL A 70 26.66 -1.53 -15.82
N HIS A 71 27.98 -1.44 -15.68
CA HIS A 71 28.69 -1.70 -14.43
C HIS A 71 29.38 -0.41 -13.99
N ILE A 72 28.92 0.13 -12.88
CA ILE A 72 29.48 1.34 -12.26
C ILE A 72 30.15 0.92 -10.95
N ARG A 73 31.39 1.37 -10.74
CA ARG A 73 32.02 1.24 -9.43
C ARG A 73 32.20 2.62 -8.82
N MET A 74 31.52 2.85 -7.70
CA MET A 74 31.46 4.15 -7.07
C MET A 74 31.34 4.04 -5.55
N LYS A 75 31.58 5.15 -4.85
CA LYS A 75 31.26 5.29 -3.43
C LYS A 75 30.79 6.71 -3.14
N ALA A 76 30.04 6.85 -2.07
CA ALA A 76 29.53 8.13 -1.60
C ALA A 76 29.83 8.32 -0.11
N SER A 77 29.90 9.58 0.34
CA SER A 77 30.09 9.91 1.77
C SER A 77 28.84 9.72 2.63
N ARG A 78 27.68 9.47 2.02
CA ARG A 78 26.40 9.18 2.70
C ARG A 78 25.47 8.40 1.77
N ALA A 79 24.46 7.75 2.36
CA ALA A 79 23.46 7.04 1.59
C ALA A 79 22.62 7.98 0.72
N GLY A 80 22.20 7.49 -0.45
CA GLY A 80 21.30 8.20 -1.34
C GLY A 80 20.97 7.42 -2.60
N VAL A 81 20.24 8.07 -3.51
CA VAL A 81 19.69 7.47 -4.73
C VAL A 81 20.22 8.21 -5.95
N CYS A 82 20.73 7.45 -6.91
CA CYS A 82 21.21 7.92 -8.19
C CYS A 82 20.27 7.46 -9.32
N ASP A 83 20.28 8.18 -10.45
CA ASP A 83 19.59 7.79 -11.67
C ASP A 83 20.60 7.74 -12.83
N LEU A 84 20.56 6.70 -13.66
CA LEU A 84 21.26 6.63 -14.93
C LEU A 84 20.25 6.74 -16.07
N PHE A 85 20.30 7.84 -16.81
CA PHE A 85 19.51 8.07 -18.02
C PHE A 85 20.29 7.74 -19.29
N TRP A 86 19.58 7.38 -20.36
CA TRP A 86 20.14 7.18 -21.70
C TRP A 86 19.23 7.72 -22.80
N SER A 87 19.80 7.93 -23.99
CA SER A 87 19.05 8.27 -25.19
C SER A 87 19.79 7.83 -26.46
N GLY A 88 19.04 7.39 -27.48
CA GLY A 88 19.54 7.14 -28.83
C GLY A 88 19.52 8.33 -29.77
N THR A 89 19.13 9.51 -29.27
CA THR A 89 19.21 10.79 -30.00
C THR A 89 19.92 11.83 -29.16
N LEU A 90 20.43 12.89 -29.80
CA LEU A 90 20.92 14.11 -29.14
C LEU A 90 19.97 15.30 -29.32
N GLU A 91 18.87 15.09 -30.04
CA GLU A 91 17.89 16.12 -30.41
C GLU A 91 16.65 16.11 -29.50
N GLY A 92 15.86 17.18 -29.54
CA GLY A 92 14.63 17.32 -28.75
C GLY A 92 14.86 17.83 -27.31
N GLN A 93 13.79 17.84 -26.52
CA GLN A 93 13.85 18.31 -25.12
C GLN A 93 14.84 17.45 -24.33
N TYR A 94 15.78 18.11 -23.65
CA TYR A 94 16.89 17.49 -22.91
C TYR A 94 17.73 16.47 -23.74
N GLY A 95 17.71 16.56 -25.07
CA GLY A 95 18.36 15.57 -25.95
C GLY A 95 17.66 14.20 -25.96
N GLY A 96 16.38 14.13 -25.63
CA GLY A 96 15.63 12.87 -25.63
C GLY A 96 15.83 12.00 -24.38
N LEU A 97 16.51 12.52 -23.36
CA LEU A 97 16.51 11.95 -22.01
C LEU A 97 15.11 12.14 -21.40
N THR A 98 14.50 11.06 -20.90
CA THR A 98 13.16 11.09 -20.31
C THR A 98 13.09 10.19 -19.08
N GLU A 99 12.08 10.41 -18.23
CA GLU A 99 11.82 9.58 -17.04
C GLU A 99 11.55 8.10 -17.36
N GLN A 100 11.17 7.79 -18.60
CA GLN A 100 10.96 6.41 -19.06
C GLN A 100 12.26 5.71 -19.46
N LYS A 101 13.35 6.46 -19.67
CA LYS A 101 14.65 5.97 -20.14
C LYS A 101 15.71 6.16 -19.06
N LYS A 102 15.40 5.67 -17.85
CA LYS A 102 16.31 5.72 -16.71
C LYS A 102 16.28 4.46 -15.88
N LEU A 103 17.36 4.24 -15.14
CA LEU A 103 17.46 3.24 -14.08
C LEU A 103 17.87 3.92 -12.79
N ARG A 104 17.10 3.64 -11.73
CA ARG A 104 17.32 4.15 -10.39
C ARG A 104 18.07 3.13 -9.54
N PHE A 105 19.08 3.56 -8.80
CA PHE A 105 19.84 2.71 -7.89
C PHE A 105 20.28 3.45 -6.63
N ALA A 106 20.46 2.73 -5.54
CA ALA A 106 20.92 3.28 -4.27
C ALA A 106 22.43 3.07 -4.10
N VAL A 107 23.06 3.97 -3.34
CA VAL A 107 24.44 3.84 -2.85
C VAL A 107 24.36 3.91 -1.33
N ALA A 108 24.93 2.93 -0.63
CA ALA A 108 24.84 2.81 0.83
C ALA A 108 25.62 3.93 1.55
N GLY A 109 26.69 4.41 0.93
CA GLY A 109 27.44 5.57 1.41
C GLY A 109 28.19 5.31 2.72
N THR A 110 28.69 4.08 2.87
CA THR A 110 29.57 3.68 3.98
C THR A 110 31.00 4.20 3.82
N GLY A 111 31.32 4.76 2.65
CA GLY A 111 32.68 5.12 2.24
C GLY A 111 33.45 3.97 1.58
N ASP A 112 32.86 2.78 1.48
CA ASP A 112 33.42 1.64 0.76
C ASP A 112 33.05 1.67 -0.73
N TRP A 113 33.88 1.05 -1.57
CA TRP A 113 33.57 0.87 -3.00
C TRP A 113 32.38 -0.07 -3.19
N GLU A 114 31.38 0.38 -3.96
CA GLU A 114 30.19 -0.37 -4.31
C GLU A 114 30.17 -0.65 -5.82
N ASP A 115 29.89 -1.89 -6.19
CA ASP A 115 29.69 -2.33 -7.58
C ASP A 115 28.18 -2.33 -7.90
N VAL A 116 27.77 -1.40 -8.78
CA VAL A 116 26.38 -1.24 -9.23
C VAL A 116 26.24 -1.85 -10.63
N VAL A 117 25.40 -2.86 -10.76
CA VAL A 117 25.12 -3.57 -12.02
C VAL A 117 23.68 -3.27 -12.46
N LEU A 118 23.51 -2.68 -13.65
CA LEU A 118 22.25 -2.14 -14.14
C LEU A 118 21.84 -2.77 -15.49
N PHE A 119 20.56 -3.10 -15.63
CA PHE A 119 19.98 -3.82 -16.78
C PHE A 119 18.99 -2.94 -17.57
N PRO A 120 19.47 -2.18 -18.57
CA PRO A 120 18.68 -1.15 -19.24
C PRO A 120 17.66 -1.69 -20.24
N PHE A 121 17.91 -2.85 -20.87
CA PHE A 121 17.09 -3.38 -21.97
C PHE A 121 16.68 -2.27 -22.96
N TRP A 122 17.69 -1.58 -23.52
CA TRP A 122 17.51 -0.36 -24.31
C TRP A 122 17.47 -0.58 -25.82
N GLN A 123 17.30 -1.82 -26.28
CA GLN A 123 17.36 -2.21 -27.70
C GLN A 123 16.46 -1.38 -28.63
N ARG A 124 15.36 -0.81 -28.11
CA ARG A 124 14.48 0.06 -28.89
C ARG A 124 15.10 1.40 -29.27
N GLU A 125 16.20 1.81 -28.63
CA GLU A 125 16.97 2.97 -29.07
C GLU A 125 17.69 2.69 -30.39
N GLY A 126 17.97 1.42 -30.71
CA GLY A 126 18.77 0.98 -31.86
C GLY A 126 20.25 1.34 -31.76
N THR A 127 20.57 2.56 -31.34
CA THR A 127 21.93 3.04 -31.08
C THR A 127 21.89 3.93 -29.84
N ILE A 128 22.76 3.69 -28.86
CA ILE A 128 22.93 4.61 -27.74
C ILE A 128 23.85 5.75 -28.15
N ARG A 129 23.43 6.99 -27.86
CA ARG A 129 24.18 8.21 -28.20
C ARG A 129 24.57 9.07 -27.01
N GLN A 130 23.88 8.93 -25.88
CA GLN A 130 24.24 9.64 -24.67
C GLN A 130 23.79 8.95 -23.38
N PHE A 131 24.50 9.28 -22.31
CA PHE A 131 24.15 8.99 -20.93
C PHE A 131 24.10 10.27 -20.10
N ARG A 132 23.30 10.25 -19.04
CA ARG A 132 23.34 11.23 -17.95
C ARG A 132 23.28 10.46 -16.63
N LEU A 133 24.29 10.63 -15.78
CA LEU A 133 24.38 10.02 -14.45
C LEU A 133 24.08 11.09 -13.40
N ASP A 134 22.91 10.97 -12.79
CA ASP A 134 22.44 11.84 -11.71
C ASP A 134 22.87 11.24 -10.39
N VAL A 135 23.57 12.05 -9.61
CA VAL A 135 23.94 11.74 -8.23
C VAL A 135 23.06 12.56 -7.29
N PHE A 136 23.19 12.37 -5.97
CA PHE A 136 22.32 13.05 -5.00
C PHE A 136 23.00 14.19 -4.25
N ALA A 137 22.20 15.15 -3.80
CA ALA A 137 22.65 16.36 -3.13
C ALA A 137 23.34 16.09 -1.78
N ASN A 138 24.23 17.02 -1.40
CA ASN A 138 24.94 17.07 -0.12
C ASN A 138 25.85 15.86 0.17
N ALA A 139 26.56 15.36 -0.84
CA ALA A 139 27.46 14.21 -0.72
C ALA A 139 28.74 14.39 -1.54
N HIS A 140 29.80 13.72 -1.09
CA HIS A 140 31.03 13.53 -1.86
C HIS A 140 30.97 12.19 -2.58
N PHE A 141 31.35 12.17 -3.86
CA PHE A 141 31.40 10.97 -4.70
C PHE A 141 32.80 10.70 -5.23
N GLU A 142 33.16 9.43 -5.26
CA GLU A 142 34.27 8.91 -6.05
C GLU A 142 33.76 7.84 -7.01
N ILE A 143 34.13 7.92 -8.29
CA ILE A 143 33.74 6.98 -9.35
C ILE A 143 35.01 6.40 -9.97
N ASP A 144 35.17 5.07 -9.87
CA ASP A 144 36.32 4.30 -10.37
C ASP A 144 36.14 3.99 -11.86
N PHE A 145 34.98 3.44 -12.24
CA PHE A 145 34.68 3.23 -13.64
C PHE A 145 33.19 3.25 -13.95
N VAL A 146 32.88 3.48 -15.23
CA VAL A 146 31.59 3.16 -15.85
C VAL A 146 31.89 2.28 -17.06
N ARG A 147 31.33 1.06 -17.11
CA ARG A 147 31.55 0.10 -18.19
C ARG A 147 30.23 -0.32 -18.81
N ILE A 148 30.21 -0.38 -20.14
CA ILE A 148 29.19 -1.11 -20.87
C ILE A 148 29.76 -2.49 -21.18
N LEU A 149 29.02 -3.52 -20.76
CA LEU A 149 29.41 -4.91 -20.89
C LEU A 149 28.25 -5.69 -21.49
N GLU A 150 28.54 -6.88 -22.04
CA GLU A 150 27.53 -7.77 -22.63
C GLU A 150 27.50 -9.11 -21.88
N TRP A 151 26.34 -9.74 -21.77
CA TRP A 151 26.20 -11.07 -21.14
C TRP A 151 25.60 -12.13 -22.07
N GLY A 152 25.69 -13.38 -21.62
CA GLY A 152 25.09 -14.55 -22.26
C GLY A 152 25.85 -15.06 -23.49
N ASN A 153 25.73 -16.36 -23.75
CA ASN A 153 26.33 -16.99 -24.93
C ASN A 153 25.61 -16.58 -26.23
N ALA A 154 26.31 -16.59 -27.36
CA ALA A 154 25.80 -16.11 -28.65
C ALA A 154 24.64 -16.92 -29.27
N ALA A 155 24.27 -18.07 -28.70
CA ALA A 155 23.15 -18.87 -29.19
C ALA A 155 21.85 -18.48 -28.49
N ASN A 156 20.87 -17.98 -29.24
CA ASN A 156 19.52 -17.72 -28.74
C ASN A 156 18.77 -19.04 -28.53
N LEU A 157 18.28 -19.26 -27.31
CA LEU A 157 17.58 -20.48 -26.94
C LEU A 157 16.06 -20.29 -27.00
N GLN A 158 15.35 -21.36 -27.37
CA GLN A 158 13.89 -21.50 -27.30
C GLN A 158 13.47 -22.30 -26.05
N GLN A 159 14.30 -22.26 -25.01
CA GLN A 159 14.14 -23.04 -23.79
C GLN A 159 13.04 -22.44 -22.91
N THR A 160 12.20 -23.29 -22.33
CA THR A 160 11.09 -22.87 -21.45
C THR A 160 11.18 -23.44 -20.04
N THR A 161 12.10 -24.36 -19.76
CA THR A 161 12.32 -24.92 -18.43
C THR A 161 13.76 -24.69 -18.03
N PHE A 162 13.99 -24.25 -16.80
CA PHE A 162 15.30 -23.85 -16.28
C PHE A 162 15.54 -24.44 -14.91
N GLU A 163 16.58 -25.25 -14.77
CA GLU A 163 17.05 -25.67 -13.45
C GLU A 163 17.92 -24.57 -12.82
N SER A 164 18.00 -24.55 -11.49
CA SER A 164 18.84 -23.59 -10.76
C SER A 164 20.29 -23.54 -11.28
N GLY A 165 20.86 -24.67 -11.67
CA GLY A 165 22.21 -24.75 -12.24
C GLY A 165 22.37 -24.02 -13.57
N GLU A 166 21.32 -23.92 -14.39
CA GLU A 166 21.37 -23.24 -15.69
C GLU A 166 21.30 -21.71 -15.53
N LEU A 167 20.48 -21.22 -14.59
CA LEU A 167 20.45 -19.80 -14.22
C LEU A 167 21.79 -19.35 -13.62
N LEU A 168 22.43 -20.22 -12.82
CA LEU A 168 23.73 -19.91 -12.23
C LEU A 168 24.88 -19.87 -13.25
N GLN A 169 24.74 -20.50 -14.42
CA GLN A 169 25.78 -20.48 -15.46
C GLN A 169 25.94 -19.11 -16.12
N ASN A 170 24.92 -18.24 -16.08
CA ASN A 170 24.98 -16.87 -16.61
C ASN A 170 25.03 -15.84 -15.49
N ARG A 171 25.56 -16.22 -14.33
CA ARG A 171 25.71 -15.31 -13.20
C ARG A 171 26.66 -14.18 -13.57
N ILE A 172 26.10 -12.98 -13.69
CA ILE A 172 26.88 -11.74 -13.76
C ILE A 172 27.36 -11.44 -12.35
N GLU A 173 28.67 -11.24 -12.19
CA GLU A 173 29.25 -10.96 -10.88
C GLU A 173 28.60 -9.71 -10.28
N ARG A 174 28.30 -9.73 -8.97
CA ARG A 174 27.63 -8.65 -8.22
C ARG A 174 26.21 -8.28 -8.67
N SER A 175 25.65 -8.92 -9.70
CA SER A 175 24.25 -8.75 -10.06
C SER A 175 23.32 -9.30 -8.96
N PRO A 176 22.28 -8.56 -8.55
CA PRO A 176 21.22 -9.09 -7.68
C PRO A 176 20.28 -10.06 -8.42
N VAL A 177 20.30 -10.06 -9.75
CA VAL A 177 19.46 -10.89 -10.61
C VAL A 177 20.29 -12.03 -11.23
N LEU A 178 19.77 -13.25 -11.11
CA LEU A 178 20.26 -14.45 -11.79
C LEU A 178 19.60 -14.54 -13.17
N TRP A 179 20.36 -14.40 -14.25
CA TRP A 179 19.82 -14.40 -15.61
C TRP A 179 19.94 -15.77 -16.29
N THR A 180 19.04 -16.06 -17.23
CA THR A 180 19.22 -17.14 -18.20
C THR A 180 20.25 -16.75 -19.27
N ASN A 181 20.60 -17.72 -20.13
CA ASN A 181 21.19 -17.41 -21.44
C ASN A 181 20.21 -16.58 -22.29
N ARG A 182 20.69 -16.07 -23.43
CA ARG A 182 19.87 -15.34 -24.40
C ARG A 182 18.69 -16.20 -24.83
N LEU A 183 17.50 -15.62 -24.78
CA LEU A 183 16.26 -16.22 -25.24
C LEU A 183 15.79 -15.55 -26.54
N ASP A 184 15.05 -16.30 -27.33
CA ASP A 184 14.28 -15.79 -28.47
C ASP A 184 12.84 -16.31 -28.39
N LEU A 185 12.24 -16.17 -27.20
CA LEU A 185 10.96 -16.80 -26.92
C LEU A 185 9.82 -15.82 -27.22
N PRO A 186 8.85 -16.15 -28.09
CA PRO A 186 7.66 -15.32 -28.23
C PRO A 186 6.90 -15.25 -26.91
N ALA A 187 6.52 -14.07 -26.45
CA ALA A 187 5.76 -13.91 -25.21
C ALA A 187 4.45 -14.74 -25.22
N SER A 188 3.84 -14.93 -26.39
CA SER A 188 2.63 -15.76 -26.58
C SER A 188 2.83 -17.26 -26.34
N SER A 189 4.07 -17.74 -26.18
CA SER A 189 4.37 -19.14 -25.91
C SER A 189 4.06 -19.57 -24.48
N ALA A 190 3.95 -18.61 -23.54
CA ALA A 190 3.69 -18.88 -22.14
C ALA A 190 2.74 -17.83 -21.53
N LYS A 191 1.81 -18.33 -20.71
CA LYS A 191 0.91 -17.53 -19.88
C LYS A 191 1.34 -17.50 -18.42
N PHE A 192 2.06 -18.54 -17.99
CA PHE A 192 2.52 -18.72 -16.62
C PHE A 192 4.03 -18.87 -16.56
N ALA A 193 4.61 -18.30 -15.51
CA ALA A 193 5.91 -18.69 -14.98
C ALA A 193 5.70 -19.47 -13.67
N THR A 194 6.11 -20.72 -13.65
CA THR A 194 6.06 -21.61 -12.48
C THR A 194 7.43 -21.65 -11.83
N LEU A 195 7.54 -21.25 -10.57
CA LEU A 195 8.77 -21.31 -9.80
C LEU A 195 8.61 -22.34 -8.69
N VAL A 196 9.67 -23.11 -8.45
CA VAL A 196 9.81 -23.92 -7.24
C VAL A 196 10.93 -23.29 -6.42
N VAL A 197 10.60 -22.75 -5.25
CA VAL A 197 11.54 -22.02 -4.40
C VAL A 197 11.51 -22.62 -3.00
N ASN A 198 12.69 -22.83 -2.45
CA ASN A 198 12.88 -23.15 -1.04
C ASN A 198 13.45 -21.92 -0.31
N THR A 199 12.87 -21.55 0.83
CA THR A 199 13.39 -20.47 1.68
C THR A 199 13.21 -20.79 3.16
N GLU A 200 14.13 -20.33 4.00
CA GLU A 200 14.03 -20.46 5.46
C GLU A 200 13.18 -19.35 6.08
N ARG A 201 12.82 -18.31 5.32
CA ARG A 201 12.06 -17.13 5.78
C ARG A 201 10.79 -16.97 4.95
N SER A 202 9.69 -16.65 5.62
CA SER A 202 8.45 -16.20 4.98
C SER A 202 8.39 -14.68 4.88
N GLY A 203 7.63 -14.16 3.91
CA GLY A 203 7.35 -12.71 3.78
C GLY A 203 8.34 -11.93 2.92
N ASP A 204 9.52 -12.47 2.64
CA ASP A 204 10.41 -11.94 1.60
C ASP A 204 9.82 -12.21 0.20
N ALA A 205 10.12 -11.37 -0.79
CA ALA A 205 9.63 -11.55 -2.17
C ALA A 205 10.76 -11.98 -3.12
N ALA A 206 10.43 -12.90 -4.04
CA ALA A 206 11.23 -13.14 -5.23
C ALA A 206 10.68 -12.34 -6.41
N ASN A 207 11.55 -11.85 -7.30
CA ASN A 207 11.12 -11.25 -8.56
C ASN A 207 11.47 -12.15 -9.74
N VAL A 208 10.49 -12.41 -10.60
CA VAL A 208 10.75 -12.86 -11.97
C VAL A 208 10.97 -11.64 -12.83
N CYS A 209 12.14 -11.53 -13.44
CA CYS A 209 12.55 -10.42 -14.28
C CYS A 209 12.64 -10.86 -15.74
N TRP A 210 12.41 -9.96 -16.69
CA TRP A 210 12.64 -10.25 -18.11
C TRP A 210 12.95 -9.00 -18.93
N GLY A 211 13.61 -9.24 -20.07
CA GLY A 211 13.75 -8.29 -21.16
C GLY A 211 12.82 -8.64 -22.31
N THR A 212 12.30 -7.64 -23.02
CA THR A 212 11.43 -7.83 -24.19
C THR A 212 11.86 -6.93 -25.34
N SER A 213 11.68 -7.37 -26.59
CA SER A 213 11.91 -6.55 -27.78
C SER A 213 11.04 -5.28 -27.85
N GLU A 214 9.87 -5.27 -27.22
CA GLU A 214 8.85 -4.22 -27.38
C GLU A 214 8.88 -3.15 -26.29
N ARG A 215 9.65 -3.31 -25.22
CA ARG A 215 9.76 -2.29 -24.16
C ARG A 215 11.20 -2.02 -23.77
N VAL A 216 11.41 -0.79 -23.33
CA VAL A 216 12.66 -0.36 -22.71
C VAL A 216 12.58 -0.65 -21.21
N GLY A 217 13.72 -1.03 -20.60
CA GLY A 217 13.81 -1.30 -19.17
C GLY A 217 13.48 -2.75 -18.80
N MET A 218 14.03 -3.18 -17.66
CA MET A 218 13.74 -4.49 -17.08
C MET A 218 12.29 -4.56 -16.61
N GLN A 219 11.57 -5.56 -17.09
CA GLN A 219 10.23 -5.88 -16.62
C GLN A 219 10.33 -6.86 -15.45
N ARG A 220 9.35 -6.84 -14.53
CA ARG A 220 9.34 -7.75 -13.38
C ARG A 220 7.93 -8.10 -12.88
N ALA A 221 7.83 -9.23 -12.20
CA ALA A 221 6.69 -9.66 -11.40
C ALA A 221 7.19 -10.22 -10.06
N ALA A 222 6.72 -9.64 -8.96
CA ALA A 222 7.06 -10.06 -7.61
C ALA A 222 6.14 -11.18 -7.12
N VAL A 223 6.67 -12.09 -6.30
CA VAL A 223 5.89 -13.10 -5.58
C VAL A 223 6.38 -13.24 -4.14
N PRO A 224 5.50 -13.08 -3.13
CA PRO A 224 5.88 -13.30 -1.73
C PRO A 224 6.14 -14.79 -1.47
N LEU A 225 7.23 -15.10 -0.78
CA LEU A 225 7.64 -16.46 -0.50
C LEU A 225 7.08 -16.97 0.84
N ARG A 226 6.63 -18.23 0.82
CA ARG A 226 6.28 -19.05 1.98
C ARG A 226 7.53 -19.82 2.44
N GLN A 227 7.68 -19.95 3.76
CA GLN A 227 8.78 -20.72 4.36
C GLN A 227 8.67 -22.19 3.97
N GLY A 228 9.77 -22.79 3.55
CA GLY A 228 9.81 -24.16 3.04
C GLY A 228 9.93 -24.20 1.51
N GLU A 229 9.76 -25.38 0.94
CA GLU A 229 9.73 -25.60 -0.50
C GLU A 229 8.31 -25.48 -1.02
N HIS A 230 8.08 -24.53 -1.92
CA HIS A 230 6.75 -24.22 -2.44
C HIS A 230 6.77 -23.90 -3.93
N ILE A 231 5.59 -24.05 -4.54
CA ILE A 231 5.32 -23.80 -5.95
C ILE A 231 4.59 -22.46 -6.07
N TYR A 232 5.05 -21.66 -7.03
CA TYR A 232 4.52 -20.33 -7.31
C TYR A 232 4.18 -20.24 -8.80
N ASN A 233 2.89 -20.17 -9.10
CA ASN A 233 2.39 -20.01 -10.47
C ASN A 233 2.03 -18.54 -10.71
N ILE A 234 2.87 -17.84 -11.47
CA ILE A 234 2.72 -16.41 -11.74
C ILE A 234 2.06 -16.26 -13.11
N PRO A 235 0.87 -15.63 -13.22
CA PRO A 235 0.21 -15.37 -14.50
C PRO A 235 0.92 -14.24 -15.26
N ILE A 236 2.12 -14.54 -15.77
CA ILE A 236 3.05 -13.55 -16.33
C ILE A 236 2.46 -12.81 -17.55
N SER A 237 1.54 -13.43 -18.29
CA SER A 237 0.85 -12.77 -19.41
C SER A 237 -0.12 -11.66 -19.01
N GLU A 238 -0.50 -11.56 -17.74
CA GLU A 238 -1.29 -10.43 -17.22
C GLU A 238 -0.43 -9.18 -16.94
N ASN A 239 0.89 -9.29 -17.09
CA ASN A 239 1.78 -8.14 -17.03
C ASN A 239 1.94 -7.58 -18.45
N ASP A 240 1.57 -6.31 -18.66
CA ASP A 240 1.67 -5.66 -19.98
C ASP A 240 3.12 -5.62 -20.53
N GLY A 241 4.12 -5.82 -19.67
CA GLY A 241 5.52 -5.98 -20.04
C GLY A 241 5.87 -7.33 -20.67
N TRP A 242 5.03 -8.36 -20.53
CA TRP A 242 5.19 -9.66 -21.17
C TRP A 242 4.68 -9.62 -22.61
N CYS A 243 5.51 -9.11 -23.52
CA CYS A 243 5.14 -8.84 -24.90
C CYS A 243 6.30 -9.10 -25.87
N GLY A 244 6.02 -9.13 -27.17
CA GLY A 244 7.03 -9.29 -28.22
C GLY A 244 7.83 -10.58 -28.08
N THR A 245 9.14 -10.48 -28.29
CA THR A 245 10.11 -11.54 -28.03
C THR A 245 10.79 -11.30 -26.69
N ILE A 246 10.78 -12.32 -25.83
CA ILE A 246 11.47 -12.35 -24.54
C ILE A 246 12.94 -12.68 -24.78
N ALA A 247 13.83 -11.75 -24.41
CA ALA A 247 15.25 -11.79 -24.70
C ALA A 247 16.09 -12.46 -23.60
N ALA A 248 15.58 -12.46 -22.38
CA ALA A 248 16.15 -13.14 -21.22
C ALA A 248 15.09 -13.25 -20.12
N LEU A 249 15.17 -14.30 -19.30
CA LEU A 249 14.43 -14.44 -18.04
C LEU A 249 15.44 -14.33 -16.90
N GLY A 250 15.05 -13.74 -15.78
CA GLY A 250 15.89 -13.60 -14.61
C GLY A 250 15.13 -13.77 -13.32
N LEU A 251 15.86 -14.04 -12.23
CA LEU A 251 15.32 -14.13 -10.89
C LEU A 251 16.12 -13.26 -9.92
N GLU A 252 15.42 -12.40 -9.20
CA GLU A 252 15.93 -11.76 -8.00
C GLU A 252 15.40 -12.54 -6.80
N LEU A 253 16.30 -13.01 -5.93
CA LEU A 253 15.94 -13.82 -4.77
C LEU A 253 16.37 -13.12 -3.48
N PRO A 254 15.54 -13.19 -2.42
CA PRO A 254 15.95 -12.70 -1.12
C PRO A 254 17.06 -13.58 -0.53
N ALA A 255 17.80 -13.02 0.42
CA ALA A 255 18.93 -13.71 1.04
C ALA A 255 18.48 -15.01 1.70
N GLY A 256 19.11 -16.13 1.32
CA GLY A 256 18.80 -17.47 1.84
C GLY A 256 17.72 -18.23 1.06
N ALA A 257 17.02 -17.60 0.12
CA ALA A 257 16.13 -18.31 -0.79
C ALA A 257 16.92 -19.00 -1.91
N ARG A 258 16.45 -20.20 -2.30
CA ARG A 258 17.03 -21.01 -3.36
C ARG A 258 15.95 -21.43 -4.34
N VAL A 259 16.09 -20.99 -5.58
CA VAL A 259 15.29 -21.56 -6.68
C VAL A 259 15.73 -22.99 -6.94
N LEU A 260 14.79 -23.89 -7.17
CA LEU A 260 15.02 -25.26 -7.57
C LEU A 260 14.74 -25.43 -9.07
N ASN A 261 13.62 -24.88 -9.53
CA ASN A 261 13.16 -24.97 -10.91
C ASN A 261 12.36 -23.72 -11.33
N VAL A 262 12.46 -23.36 -12.61
CA VAL A 262 11.58 -22.40 -13.28
C VAL A 262 11.03 -23.03 -14.55
N ALA A 263 9.75 -22.85 -14.83
CA ALA A 263 9.15 -23.27 -16.09
C ALA A 263 8.23 -22.19 -16.64
N LEU A 264 8.20 -22.05 -17.96
CA LEU A 264 7.29 -21.22 -18.71
C LEU A 264 6.29 -22.13 -19.44
N GLY A 265 5.00 -21.86 -19.26
CA GLY A 265 3.94 -22.72 -19.79
C GLY A 265 2.63 -21.99 -20.02
N ASN A 266 1.68 -22.64 -20.69
CA ASN A 266 0.35 -22.09 -20.93
C ASN A 266 -0.66 -22.35 -19.81
N GLU A 267 -0.32 -23.25 -18.90
CA GLU A 267 -1.12 -23.64 -17.74
C GLU A 267 -0.24 -23.56 -16.48
N PRO A 268 -0.84 -23.39 -15.28
CA PRO A 268 -0.12 -23.49 -14.02
C PRO A 268 0.51 -24.88 -13.89
N GLY A 269 1.76 -24.93 -13.44
CA GLY A 269 2.58 -26.13 -13.33
C GLY A 269 2.74 -26.65 -11.90
N GLY A 270 3.30 -27.85 -11.80
CA GLY A 270 3.67 -28.49 -10.54
C GLY A 270 2.56 -29.30 -9.86
N GLU A 271 2.95 -30.11 -8.88
CA GLU A 271 2.02 -30.87 -8.03
C GLU A 271 1.14 -29.95 -7.17
N ALA A 272 0.13 -30.50 -6.51
CA ALA A 272 -0.70 -29.73 -5.59
C ALA A 272 0.13 -29.19 -4.42
N ASP A 273 -0.05 -27.92 -4.09
CA ASP A 273 0.63 -27.22 -2.99
C ASP A 273 -0.42 -26.45 -2.20
N VAL A 274 -1.06 -27.17 -1.28
CA VAL A 274 -2.14 -26.64 -0.44
C VAL A 274 -1.56 -25.98 0.79
N ALA A 275 -1.94 -24.74 1.05
CA ALA A 275 -1.63 -24.04 2.30
C ALA A 275 -2.90 -23.50 2.96
N ILE A 276 -2.82 -23.31 4.27
CA ILE A 276 -3.84 -22.59 5.01
C ILE A 276 -3.55 -21.10 4.86
N THR A 277 -4.51 -20.36 4.30
CA THR A 277 -4.41 -18.90 4.13
C THR A 277 -5.07 -18.15 5.27
N TYR A 278 -5.87 -18.84 6.08
CA TYR A 278 -6.42 -18.32 7.33
C TYR A 278 -6.73 -19.45 8.32
N LEU A 279 -6.29 -19.29 9.57
CA LEU A 279 -6.68 -20.16 10.68
C LEU A 279 -6.98 -19.32 11.93
N GLY A 280 -8.23 -19.31 12.35
CA GLY A 280 -8.67 -18.53 13.51
C GLY A 280 -10.17 -18.62 13.74
N PHE A 281 -10.72 -17.69 14.53
CA PHE A 281 -12.16 -17.61 14.70
C PHE A 281 -12.85 -17.09 13.42
N GLU A 282 -14.04 -17.58 13.12
CA GLU A 282 -14.85 -17.05 12.01
C GLU A 282 -15.48 -15.69 12.36
N ASN A 283 -15.84 -15.50 13.63
CA ASN A 283 -16.49 -14.28 14.15
C ASN A 283 -15.66 -13.70 15.30
N GLY A 284 -15.79 -12.40 15.59
CA GLY A 284 -15.07 -11.75 16.69
C GLY A 284 -15.77 -11.82 18.04
N VAL A 285 -15.00 -11.56 19.10
CA VAL A 285 -15.43 -11.61 20.51
C VAL A 285 -16.05 -12.97 20.87
N ASN A 286 -15.18 -13.97 21.00
CA ASN A 286 -15.54 -15.34 21.33
C ASN A 286 -15.44 -15.54 22.84
N ARG A 287 -16.50 -16.00 23.51
CA ARG A 287 -16.56 -16.09 24.97
C ARG A 287 -16.52 -17.54 25.46
N ALA A 288 -15.93 -17.73 26.64
CA ALA A 288 -16.07 -18.95 27.41
C ALA A 288 -17.54 -19.32 27.63
N GLU A 289 -17.81 -20.62 27.80
CA GLU A 289 -19.12 -21.23 27.99
C GLU A 289 -20.08 -21.09 26.79
N ARG A 290 -19.60 -20.55 25.66
CA ARG A 290 -20.39 -20.40 24.43
C ARG A 290 -19.75 -21.16 23.25
N PRO A 291 -20.56 -21.73 22.35
CA PRO A 291 -20.05 -22.27 21.09
C PRO A 291 -19.39 -21.16 20.25
N CYS A 292 -18.15 -21.39 19.83
CA CYS A 292 -17.34 -20.46 19.04
C CYS A 292 -16.92 -21.13 17.73
N ARG A 293 -17.03 -20.43 16.60
CA ARG A 293 -16.73 -20.98 15.27
C ARG A 293 -15.28 -20.73 14.90
N VAL A 294 -14.57 -21.78 14.51
CA VAL A 294 -13.16 -21.77 14.08
C VAL A 294 -13.11 -22.10 12.60
N LEU A 295 -12.55 -21.21 11.80
CA LEU A 295 -12.41 -21.33 10.36
C LEU A 295 -10.96 -21.67 10.00
N ALA A 296 -10.77 -22.69 9.17
CA ALA A 296 -9.57 -22.88 8.36
C ALA A 296 -9.91 -22.68 6.89
N ARG A 297 -9.19 -21.79 6.22
CA ARG A 297 -9.27 -21.62 4.75
C ARG A 297 -8.04 -22.20 4.10
N PHE A 298 -8.26 -23.09 3.15
CA PHE A 298 -7.23 -23.70 2.34
C PHE A 298 -7.20 -23.07 0.95
N LYS A 299 -6.02 -22.97 0.35
CA LYS A 299 -5.82 -22.60 -1.05
C LYS A 299 -4.77 -23.49 -1.69
N ASN A 300 -5.00 -23.94 -2.92
CA ASN A 300 -4.02 -24.67 -3.69
C ASN A 300 -3.25 -23.72 -4.63
N PHE A 301 -1.95 -23.63 -4.44
CA PHE A 301 -1.04 -22.82 -5.28
C PHE A 301 -0.39 -23.64 -6.40
N GLY A 302 -0.47 -24.98 -6.31
CA GLY A 302 0.05 -25.93 -7.28
C GLY A 302 -0.86 -26.08 -8.51
N GLY A 303 -0.26 -26.38 -9.66
CA GLY A 303 -1.01 -26.54 -10.92
C GLY A 303 -1.93 -27.76 -10.93
N ALA A 304 -1.50 -28.87 -10.31
CA ALA A 304 -2.34 -30.05 -10.13
C ALA A 304 -3.39 -29.83 -9.02
N ALA A 305 -4.59 -30.39 -9.21
CA ALA A 305 -5.64 -30.37 -8.20
C ALA A 305 -5.29 -31.29 -7.01
N ALA A 306 -5.47 -30.80 -5.78
CA ALA A 306 -5.41 -31.65 -4.60
C ALA A 306 -6.68 -32.54 -4.58
N ARG A 307 -6.53 -33.86 -4.53
CA ARG A 307 -7.65 -34.81 -4.58
C ARG A 307 -7.89 -35.45 -3.22
N GLY A 308 -9.15 -35.53 -2.81
CA GLY A 308 -9.54 -36.20 -1.55
C GLY A 308 -8.86 -35.61 -0.30
N PHE A 309 -8.63 -34.29 -0.28
CA PHE A 309 -7.95 -33.61 0.82
C PHE A 309 -8.84 -33.56 2.08
N THR A 310 -8.24 -33.73 3.25
CA THR A 310 -8.90 -33.69 4.56
C THR A 310 -8.25 -32.65 5.47
N ALA A 311 -9.06 -32.00 6.29
CA ALA A 311 -8.61 -31.10 7.34
C ALA A 311 -8.76 -31.78 8.70
N GLU A 312 -7.69 -31.83 9.49
CA GLU A 312 -7.65 -32.45 10.81
C GLU A 312 -7.36 -31.39 11.87
N LEU A 313 -8.35 -31.10 12.73
CA LEU A 313 -8.21 -30.21 13.87
C LEU A 313 -7.67 -30.97 15.10
N SER A 314 -6.55 -30.49 15.63
CA SER A 314 -6.04 -30.90 16.94
C SER A 314 -6.42 -29.89 18.01
N LEU A 315 -7.06 -30.37 19.07
CA LEU A 315 -7.51 -29.57 20.21
C LEU A 315 -6.63 -29.81 21.44
N PRO A 316 -6.25 -28.76 22.19
CA PRO A 316 -5.59 -28.91 23.48
C PRO A 316 -6.58 -29.33 24.57
N GLU A 317 -6.06 -29.69 25.75
CA GLU A 317 -6.88 -29.94 26.93
C GLU A 317 -7.73 -28.70 27.29
N GLY A 318 -8.99 -28.94 27.67
CA GLY A 318 -9.94 -27.90 28.05
C GLY A 318 -10.67 -27.21 26.90
N LEU A 319 -10.41 -27.62 25.64
CA LEU A 319 -11.17 -27.19 24.47
C LEU A 319 -11.84 -28.41 23.82
N THR A 320 -13.15 -28.36 23.60
CA THR A 320 -13.92 -29.49 23.04
C THR A 320 -14.73 -29.07 21.83
N LEU A 321 -14.99 -30.01 20.92
CA LEU A 321 -15.99 -29.81 19.86
C LEU A 321 -17.39 -29.79 20.47
N SER A 322 -18.21 -28.83 20.08
CA SER A 322 -19.63 -28.83 20.44
C SER A 322 -20.41 -29.88 19.63
N THR A 323 -20.02 -30.06 18.36
CA THR A 323 -20.69 -30.94 17.38
C THR A 323 -19.69 -31.36 16.30
N GLY A 324 -19.92 -32.53 15.68
CA GLY A 324 -19.15 -32.99 14.53
C GLY A 324 -17.85 -33.71 14.90
N GLU A 325 -16.98 -33.91 13.90
CA GLU A 325 -15.70 -34.60 14.03
C GLU A 325 -14.53 -33.62 13.83
N THR A 326 -13.38 -33.93 14.42
CA THR A 326 -12.15 -33.14 14.25
C THR A 326 -11.61 -33.23 12.83
N THR A 327 -11.81 -34.37 12.17
CA THR A 327 -11.43 -34.58 10.78
C THR A 327 -12.64 -34.31 9.89
N GLN A 328 -12.49 -33.41 8.91
CA GLN A 328 -13.52 -33.11 7.92
C GLN A 328 -12.95 -33.27 6.51
N ALA A 329 -13.77 -33.80 5.60
CA ALA A 329 -13.42 -33.85 4.18
C ALA A 329 -13.54 -32.46 3.57
N VAL A 330 -12.50 -32.02 2.88
CA VAL A 330 -12.49 -30.76 2.10
C VAL A 330 -12.94 -31.02 0.66
N GLY A 331 -12.60 -32.20 0.14
CA GLY A 331 -12.88 -32.59 -1.25
C GLY A 331 -11.72 -32.26 -2.18
N ASP A 332 -12.05 -32.10 -3.47
CA ASP A 332 -11.06 -31.76 -4.50
C ASP A 332 -10.85 -30.24 -4.55
N LEU A 333 -9.60 -29.80 -4.54
CA LEU A 333 -9.21 -28.39 -4.56
C LEU A 333 -8.35 -28.09 -5.80
N PRO A 334 -8.94 -27.57 -6.89
CA PRO A 334 -8.22 -27.16 -8.10
C PRO A 334 -7.22 -26.02 -7.86
N TYR A 335 -6.37 -25.74 -8.86
CA TYR A 335 -5.46 -24.60 -8.83
C TYR A 335 -6.19 -23.29 -8.53
N ASN A 336 -5.62 -22.50 -7.62
CA ASN A 336 -6.07 -21.17 -7.22
C ASN A 336 -7.48 -21.10 -6.60
N GLU A 337 -8.14 -22.24 -6.39
CA GLU A 337 -9.40 -22.34 -5.67
C GLU A 337 -9.17 -22.36 -4.16
N THR A 338 -10.21 -21.93 -3.42
CA THR A 338 -10.21 -21.92 -1.95
C THR A 338 -11.30 -22.84 -1.40
N ALA A 339 -11.05 -23.44 -0.24
CA ALA A 339 -12.06 -24.20 0.49
C ALA A 339 -12.02 -23.86 1.98
N ASP A 340 -13.20 -23.75 2.59
CA ASP A 340 -13.38 -23.42 3.99
C ASP A 340 -13.85 -24.65 4.77
N VAL A 341 -13.23 -24.89 5.93
CA VAL A 341 -13.70 -25.84 6.93
C VAL A 341 -13.97 -25.10 8.22
N VAL A 342 -15.12 -25.37 8.82
CA VAL A 342 -15.50 -24.75 10.09
C VAL A 342 -15.77 -25.81 11.15
N TRP A 343 -15.16 -25.62 12.32
CA TRP A 343 -15.49 -26.35 13.54
C TRP A 343 -16.19 -25.43 14.53
N THR A 344 -16.96 -26.01 15.42
CA THR A 344 -17.53 -25.29 16.55
C THR A 344 -16.95 -25.85 17.83
N VAL A 345 -16.25 -25.00 18.58
CA VAL A 345 -15.53 -25.36 19.80
C VAL A 345 -16.13 -24.64 21.01
N VAL A 346 -15.94 -25.20 22.19
CA VAL A 346 -16.34 -24.58 23.46
C VAL A 346 -15.27 -24.85 24.51
N THR A 347 -15.06 -23.87 25.39
CA THR A 347 -14.24 -23.99 26.58
C THR A 347 -14.99 -23.43 27.79
N ALA A 348 -14.69 -23.92 28.98
CA ALA A 348 -15.34 -23.45 30.21
C ALA A 348 -14.72 -22.16 30.78
N GLU A 349 -13.49 -21.83 30.39
CA GLU A 349 -12.71 -20.75 31.02
C GLU A 349 -12.35 -19.65 30.02
N ALA A 350 -12.18 -18.43 30.52
CA ALA A 350 -11.60 -17.33 29.75
C ALA A 350 -10.09 -17.56 29.62
N VAL A 351 -9.61 -17.88 28.42
CA VAL A 351 -8.24 -18.35 28.24
C VAL A 351 -7.79 -18.22 26.78
N THR A 352 -6.47 -18.11 26.56
CA THR A 352 -5.87 -18.30 25.25
C THR A 352 -5.43 -19.76 25.08
N ARG A 353 -5.86 -20.40 24.00
CA ARG A 353 -5.54 -21.81 23.69
C ARG A 353 -4.98 -21.92 22.28
N ALA A 354 -3.85 -22.59 22.13
CA ALA A 354 -3.29 -22.92 20.83
C ALA A 354 -4.00 -24.15 20.24
N ILE A 355 -4.43 -24.06 18.99
CA ILE A 355 -4.94 -25.19 18.20
C ILE A 355 -4.01 -25.45 17.03
N SER A 356 -4.18 -26.58 16.35
CA SER A 356 -3.57 -26.78 15.04
C SER A 356 -4.48 -27.47 14.04
N VAL A 357 -4.36 -27.11 12.77
CA VAL A 357 -5.00 -27.80 11.65
C VAL A 357 -3.92 -28.29 10.71
N ASN A 358 -3.86 -29.60 10.46
CA ASN A 358 -2.82 -30.23 9.63
C ASN A 358 -1.37 -29.82 10.01
N GLY A 359 -1.12 -29.60 11.31
CA GLY A 359 0.18 -29.20 11.85
C GLY A 359 0.42 -27.67 11.92
N GLU A 360 -0.36 -26.86 11.21
CA GLU A 360 -0.28 -25.40 11.28
C GLU A 360 -0.98 -24.88 12.53
N ARG A 361 -0.36 -23.96 13.27
CA ARG A 361 -0.80 -23.55 14.61
C ARG A 361 -1.33 -22.12 14.61
N THR A 362 -2.37 -21.88 15.41
CA THR A 362 -2.85 -20.53 15.76
C THR A 362 -3.25 -20.48 17.24
N GLU A 363 -3.39 -19.27 17.77
CA GLU A 363 -3.91 -19.03 19.13
C GLU A 363 -5.34 -18.48 19.08
N LEU A 364 -6.21 -19.04 19.92
CA LEU A 364 -7.60 -18.62 20.09
C LEU A 364 -7.78 -18.00 21.47
N LYS A 365 -8.09 -16.70 21.52
CA LYS A 365 -8.41 -15.97 22.75
C LYS A 365 -9.91 -16.05 23.06
N PHE A 366 -10.26 -16.70 24.16
CA PHE A 366 -11.64 -16.76 24.68
C PHE A 366 -11.83 -15.71 25.79
N GLU A 367 -12.73 -14.78 25.55
CA GLU A 367 -13.11 -13.73 26.49
C GLU A 367 -13.95 -14.28 27.66
N PRO A 368 -14.03 -13.57 28.79
CA PRO A 368 -14.87 -13.97 29.92
C PRO A 368 -16.31 -14.28 29.53
N ALA A 369 -16.83 -15.36 30.13
CA ALA A 369 -18.23 -15.74 30.03
C ALA A 369 -19.11 -14.56 30.45
N ARG A 370 -20.20 -14.36 29.71
CA ARG A 370 -21.15 -13.29 29.96
C ARG A 370 -22.55 -13.86 29.86
N ALA A 371 -23.42 -13.52 30.81
CA ALA A 371 -24.84 -13.85 30.66
C ALA A 371 -25.41 -13.05 29.49
N ILE A 372 -26.12 -13.72 28.58
CA ILE A 372 -26.82 -13.03 27.49
C ILE A 372 -27.97 -12.24 28.11
N GLN A 373 -27.93 -10.92 27.97
CA GLN A 373 -29.01 -10.03 28.39
C GLN A 373 -29.76 -9.59 27.14
N SER A 374 -30.80 -10.34 26.78
CA SER A 374 -31.60 -10.05 25.58
C SER A 374 -32.11 -8.61 25.61
N ALA A 375 -31.96 -7.91 24.50
CA ALA A 375 -32.46 -6.55 24.32
C ALA A 375 -33.42 -6.45 23.12
N ASP A 376 -34.43 -5.61 23.23
CA ASP A 376 -35.40 -5.33 22.15
C ASP A 376 -34.80 -4.46 21.03
N TYR A 377 -33.67 -3.81 21.29
CA TYR A 377 -32.94 -2.97 20.35
C TYR A 377 -31.47 -2.83 20.79
N VAL A 378 -30.65 -2.08 20.05
CA VAL A 378 -29.30 -1.69 20.48
C VAL A 378 -29.38 -1.00 21.85
N PRO A 379 -28.63 -1.47 22.87
CA PRO A 379 -28.61 -0.84 24.18
C PRO A 379 -28.14 0.61 24.10
N GLU A 380 -28.77 1.49 24.88
CA GLU A 380 -28.47 2.93 24.85
C GLU A 380 -26.96 3.19 25.02
N PRO A 381 -26.34 4.02 24.15
CA PRO A 381 -24.95 4.40 24.30
C PRO A 381 -24.72 5.22 25.57
N ARG A 382 -23.52 5.06 26.14
CA ARG A 382 -23.04 5.88 27.27
C ARG A 382 -21.80 6.67 26.85
N PRO A 383 -21.97 7.83 26.19
CA PRO A 383 -20.85 8.65 25.74
C PRO A 383 -19.86 8.94 26.87
N ILE A 384 -18.57 8.82 26.59
CA ILE A 384 -17.51 9.24 27.51
C ILE A 384 -17.01 10.64 27.15
N THR A 385 -16.39 11.30 28.11
CA THR A 385 -15.68 12.57 27.84
C THR A 385 -14.23 12.27 27.48
N THR A 386 -13.65 13.12 26.63
CA THR A 386 -12.25 13.02 26.23
C THR A 386 -11.47 14.29 26.61
N SER A 387 -10.16 14.13 26.71
CA SER A 387 -9.21 15.23 26.98
C SER A 387 -8.88 16.06 25.75
N ILE A 388 -9.11 15.50 24.56
CA ILE A 388 -8.97 16.11 23.22
C ILE A 388 -10.13 15.57 22.39
N ASP A 389 -10.71 16.36 21.49
CA ASP A 389 -11.73 15.85 20.59
C ASP A 389 -11.13 14.78 19.67
N VAL A 390 -11.90 13.73 19.39
CA VAL A 390 -11.50 12.65 18.48
C VAL A 390 -12.54 12.54 17.38
N ALA A 391 -12.11 12.79 16.14
CA ALA A 391 -12.88 12.52 14.94
C ALA A 391 -12.35 11.28 14.23
N ALA A 392 -13.15 10.70 13.34
CA ALA A 392 -12.77 9.54 12.55
C ALA A 392 -13.28 9.65 11.11
N TYR A 393 -12.44 9.34 10.11
CA TYR A 393 -12.93 9.17 8.73
C TYR A 393 -13.75 7.88 8.62
N TYR A 394 -14.95 7.99 8.03
CA TYR A 394 -15.88 6.88 7.82
C TYR A 394 -16.18 6.73 6.31
N PHE A 395 -15.92 5.55 5.78
CA PHE A 395 -16.16 5.19 4.38
C PHE A 395 -17.49 4.42 4.21
N PRO A 396 -18.50 4.98 3.50
CA PRO A 396 -19.79 4.35 3.30
C PRO A 396 -19.86 3.51 2.00
N GLY A 397 -19.08 2.43 1.90
CA GLY A 397 -18.98 1.59 0.70
C GLY A 397 -19.51 0.14 0.78
N TRP A 398 -20.32 -0.19 1.78
CA TRP A 398 -20.67 -1.54 2.21
C TRP A 398 -22.17 -1.89 2.10
N GLU A 399 -22.90 -1.24 1.20
CA GLU A 399 -24.35 -1.39 1.01
C GLU A 399 -24.80 -2.66 0.28
N ALA A 400 -23.87 -3.49 -0.18
CA ALA A 400 -24.19 -4.65 -1.01
C ALA A 400 -23.29 -5.85 -0.74
N PRO A 401 -23.80 -7.11 -0.85
CA PRO A 401 -23.02 -8.31 -0.57
C PRO A 401 -21.78 -8.44 -1.46
N LYS A 402 -21.87 -8.04 -2.74
CA LYS A 402 -20.76 -8.05 -3.69
C LYS A 402 -19.58 -7.16 -3.28
N LYS A 403 -19.82 -6.12 -2.47
CA LYS A 403 -18.76 -5.24 -1.96
C LYS A 403 -17.90 -5.95 -0.94
N TRP A 404 -18.49 -6.89 -0.19
CA TRP A 404 -17.83 -7.69 0.82
C TRP A 404 -17.09 -8.91 0.27
N GLU A 405 -17.39 -9.37 -0.95
CA GLU A 405 -16.78 -10.59 -1.52
C GLU A 405 -15.24 -10.57 -1.52
N PRO A 406 -14.56 -9.48 -1.94
CA PRO A 406 -13.10 -9.46 -1.94
C PRO A 406 -12.50 -9.55 -0.53
N VAL A 407 -13.13 -8.89 0.45
CA VAL A 407 -12.73 -8.99 1.87
C VAL A 407 -12.98 -10.40 2.39
N ARG A 408 -14.17 -10.96 2.15
CA ARG A 408 -14.56 -12.30 2.58
C ARG A 408 -13.63 -13.37 2.05
N ASN A 409 -13.19 -13.25 0.80
CA ASN A 409 -12.38 -14.25 0.10
C ASN A 409 -10.88 -14.14 0.41
N THR A 410 -10.38 -12.93 0.68
CA THR A 410 -8.95 -12.68 0.89
C THR A 410 -8.57 -12.51 2.37
N ALA A 411 -9.43 -11.92 3.19
CA ALA A 411 -9.12 -11.52 4.57
C ALA A 411 -10.31 -11.76 5.53
N PRO A 412 -10.68 -13.03 5.81
CA PRO A 412 -11.84 -13.36 6.65
C PRO A 412 -11.71 -12.88 8.11
N ASN A 413 -10.49 -12.63 8.60
CA ASN A 413 -10.24 -11.99 9.90
C ASN A 413 -10.80 -10.55 9.99
N ARG A 414 -11.09 -9.91 8.86
CA ARG A 414 -11.68 -8.56 8.83
C ARG A 414 -13.19 -8.53 9.03
N LYS A 415 -13.84 -9.67 9.28
CA LYS A 415 -15.31 -9.70 9.45
C LYS A 415 -15.71 -8.80 10.64
N PRO A 416 -16.55 -7.77 10.44
CA PRO A 416 -17.05 -6.91 11.52
C PRO A 416 -17.89 -7.72 12.52
N LEU A 417 -18.02 -7.25 13.76
CA LEU A 417 -18.96 -7.86 14.73
C LEU A 417 -20.42 -7.72 14.29
N LEU A 418 -20.71 -6.77 13.40
CA LEU A 418 -22.00 -6.65 12.73
C LEU A 418 -22.21 -7.69 11.61
N GLY A 419 -21.20 -8.47 11.24
CA GLY A 419 -21.20 -9.33 10.06
C GLY A 419 -20.86 -8.58 8.77
N TYR A 420 -21.08 -9.20 7.62
CA TYR A 420 -21.05 -8.53 6.32
C TYR A 420 -22.36 -7.75 6.16
N TYR A 421 -22.44 -6.61 6.83
CA TYR A 421 -23.68 -5.86 7.05
C TYR A 421 -24.08 -4.98 5.86
N ASP A 422 -25.38 -4.66 5.78
CA ASP A 422 -25.90 -3.55 4.98
C ASP A 422 -25.82 -2.27 5.82
N GLU A 423 -24.93 -1.35 5.46
CA GLU A 423 -24.79 -0.11 6.21
C GLU A 423 -25.94 0.89 5.99
N GLY A 424 -26.87 0.59 5.08
CA GLY A 424 -28.17 1.25 4.98
C GLY A 424 -29.14 0.90 6.12
N ASN A 425 -28.77 -0.04 7.01
CA ASN A 425 -29.56 -0.45 8.17
C ASN A 425 -29.35 0.51 9.37
N PRO A 426 -30.40 1.23 9.85
CA PRO A 426 -30.28 2.12 11.00
C PRO A 426 -29.81 1.44 12.29
N GLU A 427 -30.09 0.15 12.48
CA GLU A 427 -29.62 -0.60 13.65
C GLU A 427 -28.11 -0.83 13.62
N CYS A 428 -27.51 -0.97 12.43
CA CYS A 428 -26.05 -1.02 12.27
C CYS A 428 -25.43 0.34 12.63
N VAL A 429 -26.06 1.44 12.19
CA VAL A 429 -25.62 2.80 12.57
C VAL A 429 -25.72 3.01 14.09
N ASP A 430 -26.77 2.53 14.76
CA ASP A 430 -26.88 2.66 16.22
C ASP A 430 -25.82 1.85 16.98
N TRP A 431 -25.39 0.70 16.45
CA TRP A 431 -24.21 -0.02 16.98
C TRP A 431 -22.91 0.76 16.77
N GLN A 432 -22.72 1.33 15.59
CA GLN A 432 -21.54 2.16 15.29
C GLN A 432 -21.49 3.40 16.18
N VAL A 433 -22.61 4.09 16.37
CA VAL A 433 -22.76 5.21 17.32
C VAL A 433 -22.39 4.75 18.71
N LYS A 434 -22.94 3.62 19.17
CA LYS A 434 -22.64 3.07 20.50
C LYS A 434 -21.15 2.87 20.70
N TRP A 435 -20.50 2.14 19.80
CA TRP A 435 -19.08 1.83 19.93
C TRP A 435 -18.21 3.07 19.81
N ALA A 436 -18.54 4.01 18.92
CA ALA A 436 -17.81 5.26 18.77
C ALA A 436 -17.83 6.07 20.06
N VAL A 437 -19.00 6.43 20.57
CA VAL A 437 -19.13 7.37 21.70
C VAL A 437 -18.71 6.75 23.03
N GLU A 438 -18.90 5.44 23.21
CA GLU A 438 -18.42 4.72 24.40
C GLU A 438 -16.90 4.54 24.40
N ASN A 439 -16.24 4.69 23.24
CA ASN A 439 -14.79 4.61 23.09
C ASN A 439 -14.13 5.98 22.79
N GLY A 440 -14.87 7.08 22.92
CA GLY A 440 -14.34 8.44 22.86
C GLY A 440 -14.28 9.07 21.46
N ILE A 441 -14.79 8.40 20.42
CA ILE A 441 -14.94 9.00 19.10
C ILE A 441 -16.23 9.81 19.08
N GLY A 442 -16.11 11.13 18.97
CA GLY A 442 -17.23 12.07 19.04
C GLY A 442 -17.76 12.53 17.69
N VAL A 443 -17.01 12.30 16.61
CA VAL A 443 -17.34 12.78 15.26
C VAL A 443 -16.96 11.74 14.20
N PHE A 444 -17.87 11.48 13.25
CA PHE A 444 -17.51 10.86 11.97
C PHE A 444 -17.41 11.91 10.87
N LEU A 445 -16.26 11.93 10.17
CA LEU A 445 -16.04 12.66 8.93
C LEU A 445 -16.38 11.69 7.80
N VAL A 446 -17.61 11.78 7.29
CA VAL A 446 -18.18 10.77 6.40
C VAL A 446 -17.86 11.11 4.96
N ASP A 447 -17.30 10.16 4.24
CA ASP A 447 -17.02 10.31 2.81
C ASP A 447 -18.31 10.58 2.04
N TRP A 448 -18.25 11.61 1.19
CA TRP A 448 -19.37 12.10 0.43
C TRP A 448 -18.94 12.37 -1.00
N TYR A 449 -19.80 12.04 -1.97
CA TYR A 449 -19.43 12.01 -3.38
C TYR A 449 -20.41 12.82 -4.24
N TRP A 450 -19.82 13.65 -5.10
CA TRP A 450 -20.51 14.35 -6.18
C TRP A 450 -19.61 14.40 -7.41
N VAL A 451 -20.13 13.97 -8.56
CA VAL A 451 -19.41 13.95 -9.84
C VAL A 451 -20.34 14.45 -10.95
N ALA A 452 -20.11 15.67 -11.43
CA ALA A 452 -20.87 16.27 -12.55
C ALA A 452 -22.40 16.06 -12.42
N GLY A 453 -22.97 16.57 -11.33
CA GLY A 453 -24.40 16.50 -11.01
C GLY A 453 -24.89 15.17 -10.42
N LYS A 454 -24.03 14.17 -10.23
CA LYS A 454 -24.41 12.84 -9.72
C LYS A 454 -23.87 12.59 -8.33
N ARG A 455 -24.73 12.06 -7.44
CA ARG A 455 -24.40 11.65 -6.07
C ARG A 455 -24.30 10.12 -5.97
N SER A 456 -23.49 9.63 -5.03
CA SER A 456 -23.36 8.21 -4.72
C SER A 456 -23.01 8.01 -3.25
N LEU A 457 -23.25 6.79 -2.74
CA LEU A 457 -22.91 6.37 -1.37
C LEU A 457 -23.62 7.18 -0.26
N GLU A 458 -24.85 7.64 -0.51
CA GLU A 458 -25.63 8.43 0.46
C GLU A 458 -26.38 7.57 1.49
N HIS A 459 -26.42 6.24 1.30
CA HIS A 459 -27.24 5.31 2.07
C HIS A 459 -26.93 5.31 3.56
N TRP A 460 -25.67 5.51 3.96
CA TRP A 460 -25.31 5.62 5.38
C TRP A 460 -25.92 6.87 6.03
N PHE A 461 -25.88 8.03 5.36
CA PHE A 461 -26.55 9.24 5.88
C PHE A 461 -28.07 9.05 5.96
N GLU A 462 -28.67 8.36 4.98
CA GLU A 462 -30.09 8.03 5.00
C GLU A 462 -30.48 7.07 6.14
N ALA A 463 -29.57 6.16 6.52
CA ALA A 463 -29.70 5.30 7.68
C ALA A 463 -29.52 6.09 8.98
N TYR A 464 -28.48 6.94 9.06
CA TYR A 464 -28.19 7.82 10.18
C TYR A 464 -29.37 8.71 10.54
N ARG A 465 -30.06 9.32 9.56
CA ARG A 465 -31.28 10.11 9.80
C ARG A 465 -32.40 9.33 10.52
N LYS A 466 -32.43 8.00 10.36
CA LYS A 466 -33.45 7.11 10.94
C LYS A 466 -32.99 6.43 12.21
N ALA A 467 -31.68 6.42 12.48
CA ALA A 467 -31.10 5.80 13.67
C ALA A 467 -31.57 6.51 14.95
N ARG A 468 -31.76 5.72 16.00
CA ARG A 468 -32.38 6.14 17.27
C ARG A 468 -31.44 7.02 18.09
N TYR A 469 -30.14 6.71 18.07
CA TYR A 469 -29.11 7.36 18.87
C TYR A 469 -28.23 8.32 18.07
N ARG A 470 -28.56 8.56 16.79
CA ARG A 470 -27.77 9.37 15.85
C ARG A 470 -27.25 10.68 16.45
N ASP A 471 -28.07 11.38 17.24
CA ASP A 471 -27.76 12.71 17.76
C ASP A 471 -26.68 12.68 18.87
N GLN A 472 -26.24 11.50 19.31
CA GLN A 472 -25.11 11.33 20.24
C GLN A 472 -23.73 11.34 19.54
N LEU A 473 -23.69 11.08 18.24
CA LEU A 473 -22.47 11.11 17.43
C LEU A 473 -22.57 12.25 16.41
N LYS A 474 -21.59 13.15 16.41
CA LYS A 474 -21.58 14.23 15.43
C LYS A 474 -21.12 13.72 14.06
N VAL A 475 -21.55 14.40 13.00
CA VAL A 475 -21.16 14.07 11.62
C VAL A 475 -20.74 15.32 10.85
N ALA A 476 -19.71 15.22 10.02
CA ALA A 476 -19.35 16.23 9.03
C ALA A 476 -19.07 15.58 7.67
N ILE A 477 -19.13 16.39 6.63
CA ILE A 477 -18.83 15.94 5.27
C ILE A 477 -17.32 15.94 5.06
N MET A 478 -16.81 14.80 4.58
CA MET A 478 -15.55 14.71 3.86
C MET A 478 -15.87 14.53 2.37
N TRP A 479 -15.72 15.58 1.56
CA TRP A 479 -15.99 15.51 0.13
C TRP A 479 -14.80 14.88 -0.61
N ALA A 480 -14.99 13.63 -1.03
CA ALA A 480 -14.04 12.85 -1.83
C ALA A 480 -14.02 13.30 -3.30
N ASN A 481 -13.64 14.55 -3.55
CA ASN A 481 -13.73 15.20 -4.87
C ASN A 481 -12.53 14.91 -5.80
N HIS A 482 -11.79 13.82 -5.57
CA HIS A 482 -10.68 13.36 -6.43
C HIS A 482 -11.17 12.68 -7.72
N ASN A 483 -12.14 13.34 -8.37
CA ASN A 483 -12.82 12.89 -9.57
C ASN A 483 -11.97 13.07 -10.84
N PRO A 484 -12.38 12.46 -11.97
CA PRO A 484 -11.85 12.81 -13.28
C PRO A 484 -11.96 14.31 -13.59
N PRO A 485 -11.10 14.86 -14.47
CA PRO A 485 -11.14 16.27 -14.85
C PRO A 485 -12.51 16.70 -15.41
N LYS A 486 -12.84 17.99 -15.25
CA LYS A 486 -14.05 18.67 -15.72
C LYS A 486 -15.35 18.18 -15.06
N THR A 487 -15.30 17.96 -13.74
CA THR A 487 -16.45 17.51 -12.94
C THR A 487 -16.85 18.47 -11.82
N HIS A 488 -16.14 19.59 -11.67
CA HIS A 488 -16.42 20.64 -10.68
C HIS A 488 -16.71 22.00 -11.35
N SER A 489 -17.74 22.07 -12.21
CA SER A 489 -18.13 23.36 -12.79
C SER A 489 -18.60 24.35 -11.71
N ARG A 490 -18.69 25.66 -12.03
CA ARG A 490 -19.29 26.63 -11.09
C ARG A 490 -20.76 26.32 -10.79
N GLU A 491 -21.47 25.68 -11.72
CA GLU A 491 -22.83 25.20 -11.49
C GLU A 491 -22.84 24.04 -10.48
N ASP A 492 -21.96 23.05 -10.67
CA ASP A 492 -21.78 21.95 -9.71
C ASP A 492 -21.42 22.49 -8.32
N TRP A 493 -20.48 23.44 -8.23
CA TRP A 493 -20.06 24.00 -6.95
C TRP A 493 -21.22 24.65 -6.17
N ARG A 494 -22.08 25.41 -6.86
CA ARG A 494 -23.30 25.97 -6.27
C ARG A 494 -24.29 24.88 -5.86
N ALA A 495 -24.52 23.92 -6.75
CA ALA A 495 -25.45 22.82 -6.50
C ALA A 495 -25.02 21.97 -5.29
N VAL A 496 -23.72 21.67 -5.19
CA VAL A 496 -23.11 20.98 -4.05
C VAL A 496 -23.29 21.78 -2.76
N THR A 497 -22.97 23.07 -2.78
CA THR A 497 -23.12 23.93 -1.59
C THR A 497 -24.58 24.01 -1.13
N GLN A 498 -25.50 24.23 -2.07
CA GLN A 498 -26.93 24.27 -1.78
C GLN A 498 -27.40 22.95 -1.18
N HIS A 499 -26.92 21.83 -1.73
CA HIS A 499 -27.25 20.50 -1.25
C HIS A 499 -26.74 20.26 0.19
N TRP A 500 -25.53 20.72 0.53
CA TRP A 500 -25.02 20.67 1.90
C TRP A 500 -25.90 21.46 2.87
N ILE A 501 -26.28 22.68 2.49
CA ILE A 501 -27.15 23.55 3.30
C ILE A 501 -28.51 22.89 3.56
N ASP A 502 -29.15 22.37 2.50
CA ASP A 502 -30.53 21.87 2.55
C ASP A 502 -30.64 20.52 3.27
N HIS A 503 -29.61 19.68 3.16
CA HIS A 503 -29.71 18.29 3.60
C HIS A 503 -28.78 17.93 4.76
N TYR A 504 -27.69 18.65 5.00
CA TYR A 504 -26.68 18.21 5.97
C TYR A 504 -26.45 19.20 7.09
N PHE A 505 -26.27 20.49 6.80
CA PHE A 505 -25.97 21.48 7.84
C PHE A 505 -27.11 21.65 8.87
N ASN A 506 -28.33 21.24 8.49
CA ASN A 506 -29.51 21.21 9.35
C ASN A 506 -29.61 19.97 10.24
N LEU A 507 -28.70 18.99 10.13
CA LEU A 507 -28.65 17.87 11.05
C LEU A 507 -28.33 18.40 12.47
N PRO A 508 -29.09 18.01 13.51
CA PRO A 508 -28.88 18.51 14.87
C PRO A 508 -27.45 18.29 15.37
N ALA A 509 -26.87 17.15 15.03
CA ALA A 509 -25.51 16.77 15.38
C ALA A 509 -24.48 17.03 14.25
N TYR A 510 -24.73 17.95 13.32
CA TYR A 510 -23.69 18.33 12.34
C TYR A 510 -22.50 18.99 13.05
N TYR A 511 -21.29 18.53 12.76
CA TYR A 511 -20.07 19.02 13.38
C TYR A 511 -19.71 20.42 12.87
N ARG A 512 -19.26 21.26 13.80
CA ARG A 512 -18.95 22.66 13.55
C ARG A 512 -17.57 22.98 14.12
N ILE A 513 -16.81 23.81 13.40
CA ILE A 513 -15.55 24.40 13.84
C ILE A 513 -15.77 25.91 13.85
N ASP A 514 -15.52 26.55 14.98
CA ASP A 514 -15.82 27.97 15.22
C ASP A 514 -17.28 28.32 14.88
N GLU A 515 -18.22 27.51 15.38
CA GLU A 515 -19.67 27.61 15.15
C GLU A 515 -20.15 27.52 13.69
N LYS A 516 -19.25 27.25 12.74
CA LYS A 516 -19.57 27.06 11.31
C LYS A 516 -19.58 25.59 10.94
N PRO A 517 -20.53 25.13 10.11
CA PRO A 517 -20.48 23.79 9.50
C PRO A 517 -19.10 23.49 8.91
N ALA A 518 -18.50 22.37 9.31
CA ALA A 518 -17.19 21.96 8.83
C ALA A 518 -17.30 21.06 7.59
N VAL A 519 -16.51 21.36 6.57
CA VAL A 519 -16.38 20.55 5.34
C VAL A 519 -14.91 20.26 5.09
N PHE A 520 -14.57 18.98 5.02
CA PHE A 520 -13.25 18.48 4.67
C PHE A 520 -13.24 18.18 3.17
N LEU A 521 -12.25 18.66 2.42
CA LEU A 521 -12.25 18.60 0.96
C LEU A 521 -10.99 17.93 0.43
N TRP A 522 -11.16 16.82 -0.28
CA TRP A 522 -10.05 15.93 -0.63
C TRP A 522 -8.99 16.54 -1.56
N SER A 523 -9.42 17.18 -2.66
CA SER A 523 -8.56 17.65 -3.74
C SER A 523 -8.88 19.10 -4.12
N PRO A 524 -8.27 20.08 -3.43
CA PRO A 524 -8.29 21.48 -3.86
C PRO A 524 -7.69 21.66 -5.27
N ASP A 525 -6.68 20.86 -5.62
CA ASP A 525 -6.03 20.94 -6.94
C ASP A 525 -6.98 20.59 -8.09
N ASN A 526 -7.87 19.60 -7.91
CA ASN A 526 -8.88 19.30 -8.92
C ASN A 526 -9.87 20.46 -9.12
N LEU A 527 -10.22 21.18 -8.06
CA LEU A 527 -11.05 22.39 -8.20
C LEU A 527 -10.32 23.47 -8.99
N ARG A 528 -9.03 23.69 -8.72
CA ARG A 528 -8.22 24.66 -9.48
C ARG A 528 -8.16 24.29 -10.96
N ASN A 529 -7.93 23.01 -11.26
CA ASN A 529 -7.86 22.50 -12.62
C ASN A 529 -9.18 22.70 -13.39
N ASP A 530 -10.33 22.48 -12.72
CA ASP A 530 -11.64 22.56 -13.35
C ASP A 530 -12.19 23.99 -13.43
N LEU A 531 -11.93 24.81 -12.41
CA LEU A 531 -12.47 26.17 -12.31
C LEU A 531 -11.56 27.23 -12.96
N GLY A 532 -10.30 26.90 -13.25
CA GLY A 532 -9.37 27.81 -13.94
C GLY A 532 -8.41 28.57 -13.00
N GLY A 533 -8.06 27.98 -11.85
CA GLY A 533 -7.02 28.46 -10.96
C GLY A 533 -7.51 29.07 -9.64
N VAL A 534 -6.56 29.61 -8.88
CA VAL A 534 -6.72 30.06 -7.48
C VAL A 534 -7.81 31.13 -7.33
N ASP A 535 -7.84 32.13 -8.20
CA ASP A 535 -8.85 33.21 -8.13
C ASP A 535 -10.27 32.70 -8.36
N ALA A 536 -10.44 31.75 -9.28
CA ALA A 536 -11.75 31.15 -9.57
C ALA A 536 -12.25 30.27 -8.41
N VAL A 537 -11.34 29.58 -7.71
CA VAL A 537 -11.66 28.81 -6.49
C VAL A 537 -11.99 29.74 -5.33
N LYS A 538 -11.22 30.82 -5.14
CA LYS A 538 -11.50 31.85 -4.13
C LYS A 538 -12.89 32.44 -4.29
N GLU A 539 -13.29 32.79 -5.52
CA GLU A 539 -14.63 33.28 -5.81
C GLU A 539 -15.72 32.22 -5.54
N ALA A 540 -15.42 30.94 -5.78
CA ALA A 540 -16.35 29.85 -5.51
C ALA A 540 -16.55 29.65 -4.00
N ILE A 541 -15.47 29.63 -3.23
CA ILE A 541 -15.53 29.55 -1.76
C ILE A 541 -16.27 30.78 -1.20
N ALA A 542 -15.96 31.99 -1.66
CA ALA A 542 -16.66 33.20 -1.22
C ALA A 542 -18.17 33.15 -1.50
N GLU A 543 -18.57 32.59 -2.65
CA GLU A 543 -19.97 32.34 -2.97
C GLU A 543 -20.62 31.36 -1.97
N SER A 544 -19.95 30.25 -1.64
CA SER A 544 -20.46 29.31 -0.64
C SER A 544 -20.56 29.91 0.76
N GLN A 545 -19.61 30.78 1.15
CA GLN A 545 -19.69 31.53 2.40
C GLN A 545 -20.95 32.41 2.43
N GLN A 546 -21.28 33.08 1.32
CA GLN A 546 -22.48 33.92 1.25
C GLN A 546 -23.76 33.07 1.27
N MET A 547 -23.81 31.96 0.52
CA MET A 547 -24.94 31.04 0.52
C MET A 547 -25.24 30.50 1.93
N ALA A 548 -24.20 30.13 2.69
CA ALA A 548 -24.36 29.68 4.07
C ALA A 548 -24.89 30.80 4.99
N LYS A 549 -24.43 32.04 4.80
CA LYS A 549 -24.94 33.21 5.55
C LYS A 549 -26.39 33.52 5.24
N ASP A 550 -26.77 33.46 3.97
CA ASP A 550 -28.15 33.65 3.54
C ASP A 550 -29.08 32.57 4.11
N ALA A 551 -28.55 31.37 4.34
CA ALA A 551 -29.23 30.26 5.01
C ALA A 551 -29.21 30.34 6.56
N GLY A 552 -28.57 31.35 7.15
CA GLY A 552 -28.55 31.60 8.60
C GLY A 552 -27.35 31.05 9.37
N TYR A 553 -26.30 30.58 8.69
CA TYR A 553 -25.03 30.18 9.32
C TYR A 553 -24.01 31.33 9.31
N GLU A 554 -22.95 31.28 10.12
CA GLU A 554 -21.90 32.32 10.07
C GLU A 554 -20.97 32.20 8.84
N GLY A 555 -21.06 31.09 8.13
CA GLY A 555 -20.21 30.70 7.01
C GLY A 555 -19.98 29.19 7.02
N ILE A 556 -18.94 28.73 6.32
CA ILE A 556 -18.49 27.33 6.27
C ILE A 556 -17.01 27.29 6.64
N THR A 557 -16.60 26.33 7.46
CA THR A 557 -15.18 26.07 7.71
C THR A 557 -14.70 25.01 6.74
N PHE A 558 -13.88 25.40 5.76
CA PHE A 558 -13.28 24.49 4.79
C PHE A 558 -11.89 24.04 5.25
N VAL A 559 -11.69 22.72 5.34
CA VAL A 559 -10.41 22.07 5.64
C VAL A 559 -9.94 21.33 4.39
N ALA A 560 -8.79 21.70 3.87
CA ALA A 560 -8.20 21.03 2.71
C ALA A 560 -7.50 19.74 3.12
N MET A 561 -7.65 18.69 2.31
CA MET A 561 -6.85 17.49 2.44
C MET A 561 -5.74 17.50 1.39
N GLY A 562 -4.61 16.87 1.71
CA GLY A 562 -3.50 16.74 0.78
C GLY A 562 -2.33 16.00 1.41
N TYR A 563 -1.39 15.55 0.59
CA TYR A 563 -0.18 14.85 1.05
C TYR A 563 1.09 15.71 0.92
N SER A 564 1.09 16.69 0.01
CA SER A 564 2.19 17.64 -0.18
C SER A 564 1.75 19.02 0.26
N PHE A 565 2.38 19.53 1.31
CA PHE A 565 2.17 20.89 1.82
C PHE A 565 3.32 21.82 1.43
N ALA A 566 3.74 21.74 0.17
CA ALA A 566 4.69 22.70 -0.37
C ALA A 566 4.20 24.14 -0.13
N LYS A 567 5.14 25.05 0.17
CA LYS A 567 4.81 26.43 0.56
C LYS A 567 3.83 27.12 -0.40
N SER A 568 4.03 26.99 -1.70
CA SER A 568 3.14 27.57 -2.72
C SER A 568 1.72 27.01 -2.69
N HIS A 569 1.57 25.72 -2.36
CA HIS A 569 0.26 25.10 -2.21
C HIS A 569 -0.49 25.67 -0.99
N ILE A 570 0.21 25.84 0.14
CA ILE A 570 -0.35 26.46 1.35
C ILE A 570 -0.74 27.91 1.11
N GLU A 571 0.12 28.69 0.43
CA GLU A 571 -0.19 30.07 0.05
C GLU A 571 -1.46 30.16 -0.80
N ASN A 572 -1.64 29.24 -1.77
CA ASN A 572 -2.87 29.17 -2.57
C ASN A 572 -4.11 28.87 -1.72
N LEU A 573 -4.03 27.90 -0.79
CA LEU A 573 -5.15 27.54 0.09
C LEU A 573 -5.58 28.71 0.98
N VAL A 574 -4.62 29.48 1.51
CA VAL A 574 -4.89 30.69 2.30
C VAL A 574 -5.63 31.73 1.45
N VAL A 575 -5.16 31.97 0.22
CA VAL A 575 -5.79 32.93 -0.70
C VAL A 575 -7.22 32.52 -1.07
N GLU A 576 -7.45 31.21 -1.24
CA GLU A 576 -8.75 30.62 -1.58
C GLU A 576 -9.76 30.69 -0.44
N GLY A 577 -9.30 30.78 0.81
CA GLY A 577 -10.15 30.90 2.00
C GLY A 577 -10.34 29.60 2.78
N PHE A 578 -9.44 28.63 2.62
CA PHE A 578 -9.38 27.47 3.52
C PHE A 578 -8.93 27.91 4.92
N SER A 579 -9.42 27.21 5.95
CA SER A 579 -9.13 27.50 7.36
C SER A 579 -8.17 26.48 7.99
N GLY A 580 -8.03 25.31 7.39
CA GLY A 580 -7.17 24.25 7.90
C GLY A 580 -6.73 23.26 6.84
N ILE A 581 -5.80 22.40 7.24
CA ILE A 581 -5.30 21.28 6.44
C ILE A 581 -5.28 19.98 7.26
N THR A 582 -5.40 18.86 6.56
CA THR A 582 -5.26 17.50 7.09
C THR A 582 -4.84 16.52 5.99
N THR A 583 -4.64 15.25 6.33
CA THR A 583 -4.42 14.15 5.38
C THR A 583 -5.58 13.15 5.45
N TYR A 584 -5.63 12.14 4.57
CA TYR A 584 -6.54 10.98 4.75
C TYR A 584 -5.80 9.84 5.46
N HIS A 585 -4.58 9.55 4.98
CA HIS A 585 -3.61 8.65 5.59
C HIS A 585 -2.37 9.39 6.07
N GLU A 586 -1.66 8.83 7.06
CA GLU A 586 -0.41 9.38 7.55
C GLU A 586 0.57 8.27 7.96
N TRP A 587 1.35 7.80 6.99
CA TRP A 587 2.30 6.70 7.16
C TRP A 587 3.70 7.15 7.57
N GLY A 588 3.91 8.43 7.86
CA GLY A 588 5.23 8.95 8.21
C GLY A 588 6.19 8.95 7.03
N ALA A 589 7.45 8.58 7.27
CA ALA A 589 8.53 8.60 6.27
C ALA A 589 8.73 7.23 5.60
N ILE A 590 7.68 6.41 5.49
CA ILE A 590 7.75 5.13 4.79
C ILE A 590 7.94 5.42 3.31
N ALA A 591 9.11 5.04 2.78
CA ALA A 591 9.32 4.92 1.36
C ALA A 591 8.96 3.49 0.96
N PRO A 592 7.96 3.26 0.09
CA PRO A 592 7.85 1.97 -0.56
C PRO A 592 9.16 1.74 -1.31
N ASP A 593 9.82 0.61 -1.06
CA ASP A 593 10.95 0.21 -1.89
C ASP A 593 10.38 -0.10 -3.28
N THR A 594 10.52 0.86 -4.19
CA THR A 594 9.94 0.79 -5.54
C THR A 594 10.53 -0.34 -6.37
N ASN A 595 11.59 -1.01 -5.88
CA ASN A 595 12.34 -2.01 -6.61
C ASN A 595 12.25 -3.43 -6.02
N VAL A 596 11.96 -3.62 -4.73
CA VAL A 596 12.08 -4.96 -4.11
C VAL A 596 10.83 -5.45 -3.38
N SER A 597 10.04 -4.59 -2.73
CA SER A 597 8.88 -5.03 -1.95
C SER A 597 7.81 -3.94 -1.81
N LYS A 598 6.56 -4.28 -2.11
CA LYS A 598 5.39 -3.46 -1.79
C LYS A 598 4.93 -3.69 -0.33
N HIS A 599 5.84 -4.03 0.56
CA HIS A 599 5.55 -4.22 1.98
C HIS A 599 6.32 -3.21 2.82
N ALA A 600 5.67 -2.68 3.85
CA ALA A 600 6.28 -1.89 4.91
C ALA A 600 5.85 -2.45 6.27
N LEU A 601 6.53 -2.05 7.35
CA LEU A 601 6.15 -2.45 8.71
C LEU A 601 5.38 -1.32 9.40
N PHE A 602 4.32 -1.67 10.11
CA PHE A 602 3.54 -0.70 10.89
C PHE A 602 4.39 -0.07 12.01
N ASP A 603 5.41 -0.76 12.51
CA ASP A 603 6.41 -0.18 13.43
C ASP A 603 7.15 1.03 12.82
N ASP A 604 7.39 1.03 11.50
CA ASP A 604 8.01 2.17 10.83
C ASP A 604 7.06 3.38 10.80
N VAL A 605 5.74 3.15 10.70
CA VAL A 605 4.73 4.21 10.88
C VAL A 605 4.89 4.79 12.29
N VAL A 606 4.84 3.93 13.32
CA VAL A 606 4.95 4.32 14.74
C VAL A 606 6.20 5.14 15.00
N ARG A 607 7.33 4.74 14.41
CA ARG A 607 8.64 5.39 14.63
C ARG A 607 8.78 6.73 13.90
N THR A 608 8.14 6.90 12.75
CA THR A 608 8.40 8.05 11.86
C THR A 608 7.27 9.08 11.82
N VAL A 609 6.05 8.73 12.23
CA VAL A 609 4.86 9.59 12.09
C VAL A 609 5.01 10.95 12.77
N THR A 610 5.63 11.00 13.97
CA THR A 610 5.74 12.24 14.74
C THR A 610 6.57 13.30 14.01
N THR A 611 7.60 12.88 13.27
CA THR A 611 8.38 13.79 12.41
C THR A 611 7.50 14.37 11.31
N SER A 612 6.66 13.54 10.70
CA SER A 612 5.71 13.97 9.66
C SER A 612 4.70 14.97 10.20
N TRP A 613 4.07 14.70 11.36
CA TRP A 613 3.14 15.64 12.00
C TRP A 613 3.79 16.98 12.31
N ARG A 614 5.01 16.99 12.86
CA ARG A 614 5.73 18.25 13.17
C ARG A 614 6.08 19.04 11.92
N GLN A 615 6.52 18.35 10.85
CA GLN A 615 6.81 18.97 9.58
C GLN A 615 5.54 19.61 8.99
N LYS A 616 4.46 18.84 8.87
CA LYS A 616 3.18 19.32 8.33
C LYS A 616 2.58 20.46 9.16
N ASN A 617 2.69 20.40 10.48
CA ASN A 617 2.26 21.49 11.35
C ASN A 617 3.05 22.79 11.11
N THR A 618 4.34 22.67 10.83
CA THR A 618 5.18 23.82 10.49
C THR A 618 4.80 24.37 9.11
N ASP A 619 4.62 23.47 8.13
CA ASP A 619 4.29 23.82 6.75
C ASP A 619 2.89 24.44 6.62
N ALA A 620 1.94 24.06 7.50
CA ALA A 620 0.59 24.62 7.54
C ALA A 620 0.57 26.16 7.64
N GLY A 621 1.61 26.75 8.23
CA GLY A 621 1.75 28.20 8.35
C GLY A 621 0.56 28.83 9.05
N ALA A 622 -0.26 29.58 8.30
CA ALA A 622 -1.44 30.27 8.82
C ALA A 622 -2.68 29.35 8.96
N LEU A 623 -2.66 28.15 8.39
CA LEU A 623 -3.77 27.20 8.43
C LEU A 623 -3.69 26.32 9.67
N MET A 624 -4.83 25.93 10.23
CA MET A 624 -4.88 24.93 11.30
C MET A 624 -4.54 23.54 10.73
N TYR A 625 -3.44 22.94 11.16
CA TYR A 625 -3.19 21.52 10.90
C TYR A 625 -3.92 20.61 11.89
N TYR A 626 -4.69 19.65 11.38
CA TYR A 626 -5.32 18.58 12.15
C TYR A 626 -4.55 17.27 11.90
N PRO A 627 -3.88 16.68 12.92
CA PRO A 627 -3.11 15.46 12.75
C PRO A 627 -3.99 14.24 12.56
N VAL A 628 -3.54 13.31 11.71
CA VAL A 628 -4.17 12.02 11.48
C VAL A 628 -3.36 10.91 12.12
N VAL A 629 -4.03 10.04 12.87
CA VAL A 629 -3.53 8.74 13.32
C VAL A 629 -4.04 7.67 12.37
N ASP A 630 -3.12 7.07 11.63
CA ASP A 630 -3.44 6.02 10.68
C ASP A 630 -3.89 4.75 11.40
N THR A 631 -4.86 4.06 10.79
CA THR A 631 -5.41 2.84 11.37
C THR A 631 -4.81 1.58 10.76
N GLY A 632 -4.07 1.62 9.66
CA GLY A 632 -3.54 0.44 8.96
C GLY A 632 -3.69 0.54 7.45
N TRP A 633 -2.97 -0.30 6.72
CA TRP A 633 -3.10 -0.42 5.26
C TRP A 633 -2.73 -1.82 4.79
N ASP A 634 -3.62 -2.45 4.04
CA ASP A 634 -3.44 -3.71 3.33
C ASP A 634 -4.58 -3.88 2.31
N SER A 635 -4.31 -3.44 1.08
CA SER A 635 -5.27 -3.43 -0.04
C SER A 635 -5.30 -4.75 -0.83
N ARG A 636 -4.80 -5.86 -0.28
CA ARG A 636 -4.82 -7.19 -0.94
C ARG A 636 -6.22 -7.63 -1.40
N PRO A 637 -7.33 -7.35 -0.68
CA PRO A 637 -8.66 -7.62 -1.20
C PRO A 637 -8.93 -7.01 -2.59
N TRP A 638 -8.42 -5.82 -2.88
CA TRP A 638 -8.64 -5.13 -4.15
C TRP A 638 -7.62 -5.47 -5.23
N HIS A 639 -6.38 -5.74 -4.84
CA HIS A 639 -5.24 -5.79 -5.78
C HIS A 639 -4.44 -7.09 -5.75
N GLY A 640 -4.84 -8.06 -4.91
CA GLY A 640 -4.11 -9.31 -4.72
C GLY A 640 -2.65 -9.06 -4.36
N ASP A 641 -1.75 -9.86 -4.92
CA ASP A 641 -0.31 -9.78 -4.67
C ASP A 641 0.35 -8.51 -5.23
N LYS A 642 -0.38 -7.67 -5.98
CA LYS A 642 0.09 -6.36 -6.47
C LYS A 642 -0.15 -5.24 -5.45
N ALA A 643 -0.82 -5.51 -4.34
CA ALA A 643 -1.12 -4.52 -3.30
C ALA A 643 0.15 -3.97 -2.63
N PHE A 644 0.06 -2.71 -2.17
CA PHE A 644 0.94 -2.23 -1.10
C PHE A 644 0.35 -2.66 0.25
N VAL A 645 1.20 -3.16 1.15
CA VAL A 645 0.80 -3.74 2.43
C VAL A 645 1.67 -3.17 3.54
N ILE A 646 1.05 -2.75 4.63
CA ILE A 646 1.74 -2.37 5.87
C ILE A 646 1.47 -3.48 6.90
N ASP A 647 2.43 -4.38 7.07
CA ASP A 647 2.33 -5.56 7.92
C ASP A 647 2.61 -5.26 9.40
N GLY A 648 2.21 -6.18 10.28
CA GLY A 648 2.59 -6.15 11.69
C GLY A 648 1.84 -5.12 12.55
N ARG A 649 0.67 -4.65 12.09
CA ARG A 649 -0.21 -3.81 12.91
C ARG A 649 -0.70 -4.60 14.14
N THR A 650 -0.60 -3.99 15.32
CA THR A 650 -1.09 -4.55 16.59
C THR A 650 -1.77 -3.47 17.44
N PRO A 651 -2.64 -3.83 18.40
CA PRO A 651 -3.21 -2.87 19.35
C PRO A 651 -2.15 -2.10 20.14
N ALA A 652 -1.02 -2.73 20.47
CA ALA A 652 0.09 -2.06 21.14
C ALA A 652 0.74 -0.97 20.26
N HIS A 653 0.96 -1.26 18.97
CA HIS A 653 1.45 -0.26 18.02
C HIS A 653 0.45 0.89 17.87
N PHE A 654 -0.84 0.59 17.74
CA PHE A 654 -1.88 1.61 17.62
C PHE A 654 -1.98 2.48 18.89
N ARG A 655 -1.96 1.88 20.08
CA ARG A 655 -1.88 2.64 21.35
C ARG A 655 -0.69 3.59 21.39
N SER A 656 0.49 3.13 20.98
CA SER A 656 1.69 3.98 20.90
C SER A 656 1.48 5.18 19.97
N LEU A 657 0.86 4.98 18.80
CA LEU A 657 0.51 6.10 17.90
C LEU A 657 -0.45 7.09 18.55
N LEU A 658 -1.50 6.61 19.22
CA LEU A 658 -2.47 7.48 19.90
C LEU A 658 -1.80 8.28 21.02
N GLU A 659 -0.91 7.67 21.80
CA GLU A 659 -0.14 8.35 22.87
C GLU A 659 0.77 9.45 22.31
N GLN A 660 1.46 9.17 21.20
CA GLN A 660 2.26 10.17 20.48
C GLN A 660 1.39 11.30 19.94
N ALA A 661 0.21 11.00 19.38
CA ALA A 661 -0.71 12.00 18.88
C ALA A 661 -1.25 12.90 20.01
N LYS A 662 -1.58 12.31 21.16
CA LYS A 662 -1.98 13.06 22.36
C LYS A 662 -0.89 14.02 22.82
N ALA A 663 0.36 13.56 22.88
CA ALA A 663 1.50 14.39 23.24
C ALA A 663 1.70 15.53 22.23
N PHE A 664 1.69 15.23 20.93
CA PHE A 664 1.81 16.22 19.86
C PHE A 664 0.70 17.28 19.92
N CYS A 665 -0.55 16.86 20.11
CA CYS A 665 -1.69 17.78 20.24
C CYS A 665 -1.56 18.67 21.47
N GLY A 666 -1.11 18.12 22.61
CA GLY A 666 -0.87 18.90 23.82
C GLY A 666 0.26 19.92 23.66
N GLU A 667 1.36 19.56 23.02
CA GLU A 667 2.50 20.45 22.76
C GLU A 667 2.15 21.60 21.80
N THR A 668 1.28 21.33 20.83
CA THR A 668 0.95 22.27 19.75
C THR A 668 -0.46 22.88 19.88
N ASN A 669 -1.12 22.65 21.01
CA ASN A 669 -2.48 23.10 21.33
C ASN A 669 -3.52 22.74 20.25
N LYS A 670 -3.45 21.52 19.72
CA LYS A 670 -4.46 21.05 18.76
C LYS A 670 -5.73 20.65 19.48
N PRO A 671 -6.90 21.14 19.03
CA PRO A 671 -8.16 20.83 19.69
C PRO A 671 -8.71 19.45 19.32
N LEU A 672 -8.23 18.88 18.21
CA LEU A 672 -8.79 17.70 17.56
C LEU A 672 -7.65 16.82 17.05
N VAL A 673 -7.81 15.50 17.22
CA VAL A 673 -7.09 14.47 16.47
C VAL A 673 -8.08 13.72 15.57
N ILE A 674 -7.63 13.36 14.37
CA ILE A 674 -8.44 12.56 13.44
C ILE A 674 -7.85 11.15 13.39
N LEU A 675 -8.70 10.14 13.51
CA LEU A 675 -8.37 8.76 13.21
C LEU A 675 -8.78 8.49 11.78
N GLY A 676 -8.03 7.69 11.01
CA GLY A 676 -8.72 7.04 9.93
C GLY A 676 -7.91 6.43 8.81
N PRO A 677 -8.66 5.79 7.91
CA PRO A 677 -10.12 5.48 8.00
C PRO A 677 -10.49 4.43 9.06
N VAL A 678 -11.73 4.38 9.56
CA VAL A 678 -12.09 3.45 10.67
C VAL A 678 -12.87 2.20 10.25
N ASN A 679 -13.35 2.14 9.01
CA ASN A 679 -14.15 1.03 8.48
C ASN A 679 -13.89 0.76 6.98
N GLU A 680 -12.70 1.09 6.48
CA GLU A 680 -12.32 0.83 5.09
C GLU A 680 -11.74 -0.60 4.96
N TRP A 681 -12.62 -1.59 5.14
CA TRP A 681 -12.26 -3.00 5.30
C TRP A 681 -11.43 -3.58 4.16
N GLY A 682 -11.65 -3.13 2.93
CA GLY A 682 -10.90 -3.63 1.77
C GLY A 682 -9.48 -3.08 1.66
N GLU A 683 -9.23 -1.89 2.20
CA GLU A 683 -7.90 -1.27 2.22
C GLU A 683 -7.12 -1.56 3.49
N GLY A 684 -7.69 -2.28 4.47
CA GLY A 684 -6.99 -2.65 5.70
C GLY A 684 -7.03 -1.58 6.80
N SER A 685 -7.74 -0.47 6.54
CA SER A 685 -7.84 0.70 7.40
C SER A 685 -9.11 0.63 8.24
N TYR A 686 -9.07 -0.09 9.35
CA TYR A 686 -10.23 -0.29 10.22
C TYR A 686 -9.88 -0.37 11.70
N ILE A 687 -10.76 0.17 12.54
CA ILE A 687 -10.79 -0.07 13.99
C ILE A 687 -12.19 -0.43 14.49
N GLU A 688 -13.22 -0.36 13.63
CA GLU A 688 -14.55 -0.88 13.97
C GLU A 688 -14.41 -2.33 14.49
N PRO A 689 -15.14 -2.71 15.55
CA PRO A 689 -14.98 -4.01 16.16
C PRO A 689 -15.13 -5.17 15.16
N CYS A 690 -14.18 -6.12 15.19
CA CYS A 690 -14.07 -7.19 14.19
C CYS A 690 -13.50 -8.49 14.76
N THR A 691 -13.39 -9.51 13.91
CA THR A 691 -12.77 -10.81 14.24
C THR A 691 -11.31 -10.68 14.66
N GLU A 692 -10.51 -9.84 14.00
CA GLU A 692 -9.09 -9.73 14.28
C GLU A 692 -8.76 -9.13 15.65
N PHE A 693 -9.41 -8.03 16.03
CA PHE A 693 -9.06 -7.27 17.25
C PHE A 693 -10.16 -7.21 18.30
N GLY A 694 -11.35 -7.77 18.04
CA GLY A 694 -12.50 -7.58 18.91
C GLY A 694 -12.75 -6.08 19.14
N PHE A 695 -12.63 -5.62 20.39
CA PHE A 695 -12.73 -4.21 20.74
C PHE A 695 -11.38 -3.51 21.00
N GLU A 696 -10.27 -4.24 20.98
CA GLU A 696 -8.97 -3.77 21.52
C GLU A 696 -8.51 -2.45 20.88
N MET A 697 -8.72 -2.27 19.57
CA MET A 697 -8.38 -1.02 18.86
C MET A 697 -9.21 0.17 19.36
N THR A 698 -10.53 0.01 19.51
CA THR A 698 -11.39 1.08 20.09
C THR A 698 -11.08 1.33 21.57
N GLU A 699 -10.70 0.29 22.31
CA GLU A 699 -10.35 0.43 23.73
C GLU A 699 -9.08 1.26 23.91
N CYS A 700 -8.11 1.12 23.01
CA CYS A 700 -6.93 1.98 22.98
C CYS A 700 -7.32 3.47 22.87
N VAL A 701 -8.35 3.82 22.07
CA VAL A 701 -8.82 5.20 21.92
C VAL A 701 -9.34 5.77 23.25
N ARG A 702 -10.26 5.07 23.93
CA ARG A 702 -10.80 5.55 25.22
C ARG A 702 -9.75 5.60 26.30
N GLU A 703 -8.81 4.67 26.31
CA GLU A 703 -7.79 4.62 27.35
C GLU A 703 -6.75 5.73 27.20
N VAL A 704 -6.47 6.16 25.97
CA VAL A 704 -5.54 7.24 25.69
C VAL A 704 -6.21 8.60 25.83
N PHE A 705 -7.37 8.81 25.19
CA PHE A 705 -8.01 10.13 25.14
C PHE A 705 -9.10 10.33 26.18
N GLY A 706 -9.78 9.27 26.59
CA GLY A 706 -10.93 9.33 27.48
C GLY A 706 -10.57 9.76 28.91
N VAL A 707 -11.50 10.46 29.55
CA VAL A 707 -11.49 10.71 30.99
C VAL A 707 -12.32 9.61 31.65
N LYS A 708 -11.65 8.73 32.39
CA LYS A 708 -12.28 7.56 32.99
C LYS A 708 -13.41 7.99 33.95
N PRO A 709 -14.67 7.57 33.69
CA PRO A 709 -15.78 7.88 34.59
C PRO A 709 -15.57 7.23 35.97
N GLU A 710 -16.12 7.84 37.03
CA GLU A 710 -16.09 7.26 38.39
C GLU A 710 -16.74 5.86 38.45
N THR A 711 -17.75 5.64 37.61
CA THR A 711 -18.45 4.36 37.46
C THR A 711 -17.65 3.30 36.68
N GLY A 712 -16.45 3.63 36.21
CA GLY A 712 -15.69 2.83 35.26
C GLY A 712 -16.11 3.05 33.80
N TRP A 713 -15.38 2.40 32.88
CA TRP A 713 -15.68 2.46 31.46
C TRP A 713 -17.02 1.80 31.13
N PRO A 714 -17.77 2.31 30.13
CA PRO A 714 -18.85 1.54 29.53
C PRO A 714 -18.33 0.18 29.06
N GLU A 715 -19.09 -0.87 29.34
CA GLU A 715 -18.77 -2.22 28.90
C GLU A 715 -18.96 -2.34 27.38
N ASN A 716 -17.93 -2.80 26.67
CA ASN A 716 -18.01 -3.07 25.24
C ASN A 716 -18.76 -4.39 25.01
N ILE A 717 -19.84 -4.31 24.22
CA ILE A 717 -20.73 -5.43 23.92
C ILE A 717 -21.02 -5.49 22.43
N GLY A 718 -21.10 -6.71 21.89
CA GLY A 718 -21.51 -6.96 20.51
C GLY A 718 -22.98 -7.40 20.39
N PRO A 719 -23.52 -7.51 19.16
CA PRO A 719 -24.90 -7.97 18.95
C PRO A 719 -25.18 -9.34 19.59
N ALA A 720 -24.25 -10.29 19.46
CA ALA A 720 -24.38 -11.63 20.00
C ALA A 720 -24.51 -11.65 21.54
N ASP A 721 -24.01 -10.63 22.24
CA ASP A 721 -24.11 -10.52 23.69
C ASP A 721 -25.52 -10.13 24.19
N VAL A 722 -26.38 -9.68 23.29
CA VAL A 722 -27.77 -9.26 23.57
C VAL A 722 -28.78 -10.01 22.71
N ASN A 723 -28.40 -11.20 22.21
CA ASN A 723 -29.22 -12.06 21.34
C ASN A 723 -29.70 -11.36 20.05
N ARG A 724 -28.80 -10.59 19.44
CA ARG A 724 -29.00 -9.85 18.18
C ARG A 724 -27.92 -10.24 17.18
N GLY A 725 -28.15 -9.90 15.91
CA GLY A 725 -27.19 -10.10 14.84
C GLY A 725 -26.70 -11.56 14.70
N PRO A 726 -25.58 -11.78 13.98
CA PRO A 726 -24.95 -10.79 13.10
C PRO A 726 -25.94 -10.31 12.03
N TYR A 727 -25.69 -9.13 11.48
CA TYR A 727 -26.51 -8.48 10.44
C TYR A 727 -26.00 -8.81 9.04
N ASP A 728 -25.40 -10.01 8.86
CA ASP A 728 -24.98 -10.51 7.55
C ASP A 728 -26.12 -10.40 6.53
N PHE A 729 -25.79 -10.02 5.28
CA PHE A 729 -26.74 -10.11 4.17
C PHE A 729 -27.34 -11.52 4.11
N ARG A 730 -28.68 -11.60 4.09
CA ARG A 730 -29.36 -12.88 3.91
C ARG A 730 -29.24 -13.30 2.45
N ASN A 731 -28.81 -14.54 2.22
CA ASN A 731 -28.79 -15.17 0.91
C ASN A 731 -30.19 -15.33 0.32
#